data_AF-A0ABD5EVG1-F1
#
_entry.id   AF-A0ABD5EVG1-F1
#
_cell.length_a   1.000
_cell.length_b   1.000
_cell.length_c   1.000
_cell.angle_alpha   90.00
_cell.angle_beta   90.00
_cell.angle_gamma   90.00
#
_symmetry.space_group_name_H-M   'P 1'
#
loop_
_entity.id
_entity.type
_entity.pdbx_description
1 polymer ?
#
loop_
_entity_poly.entity_id
_entity_poly.type
_entity_poly.pdbx_seq_one_letter_code
_entity_poly.pdbx_strand_id
1 'polypeptide(L)'
;MTTALTQTFPTATVSPSAAAPSAVVTAERTAPVRVAMFDLDGTLVDSPRAIVEAFTAAFEAMGRTPADPAAVRATIGLPLERAFAHLLEVAQDDPSVAEGVARYQEAFRTVVLPRARSLVFPGVAEGLARLRAEGIVVTVATSKFHASADALLTAAGLIGHVTTLVGADDVEHPKPHPESGRLILGRLDARPEHAVMVGDTTHDLKMATAAGLASVAVTYGVHGRAELESAAPTHVADTFPQAVEQILAVLPSGGSPATGAVEDTRTVEDLLDDSAYHIEFNGHLTNHIKHAVVALAGLGVDPGRIRAYHDHYIALTPYGCRVEPAREPQRVIDEDNWLELLGQRTDFAAYVAFFDAEERRLGTAGMVRRYVPRLLAGWAGALQHATIHLGWALDAGNRRMAVEGIAYLAFAYVDCHPERARPAGADDTGLPRESLLRIARHWEENQPGLGARIEELVAGRSPDIHPELMRSGLQYRIARMLGEGHPLMYETPAWVTEQDPEESWEQLAHLVTVLYLTEPGDFLLLHLITALHAMRHIADVLPVEERRRAVGCYWTGILGVLFSRGHFVAPAKLTAIEGLFATATDDVDDPRWAREWDWHIARAVEEEEEHNAKLVYVMRELWRGSGGRSVYRTAAGQFTSTPELPPTFDHPPTD
;
A
#
# COMPACT_ATOMS: atom_id res chain seq x y z
N MET A 1 10.52 -5.34 -57.23
CA MET A 1 9.71 -5.79 -58.38
C MET A 1 9.99 -7.27 -58.59
N THR A 2 9.16 -8.15 -58.03
CA THR A 2 8.03 -8.83 -58.72
C THR A 2 8.55 -10.02 -59.54
N THR A 3 8.55 -11.24 -58.97
CA THR A 3 7.66 -12.40 -59.29
C THR A 3 7.79 -12.91 -60.74
N ALA A 4 7.71 -14.19 -61.10
CA ALA A 4 7.26 -15.43 -60.48
C ALA A 4 7.82 -16.60 -61.34
N LEU A 5 7.74 -17.85 -60.87
CA LEU A 5 7.17 -18.98 -61.64
C LEU A 5 7.11 -20.27 -60.79
N THR A 6 5.87 -20.70 -60.58
CA THR A 6 5.28 -22.02 -60.27
C THR A 6 6.05 -23.30 -60.63
N GLN A 7 6.03 -24.30 -59.72
CA GLN A 7 5.51 -25.69 -59.92
C GLN A 7 5.85 -26.60 -58.70
N THR A 8 4.87 -26.97 -57.86
CA THR A 8 4.17 -28.28 -57.73
C THR A 8 4.97 -29.49 -57.24
N PHE A 9 4.54 -30.09 -56.12
CA PHE A 9 4.74 -31.50 -55.71
C PHE A 9 3.59 -31.94 -54.74
N PRO A 10 3.36 -33.25 -54.51
CA PRO A 10 2.06 -33.89 -54.74
C PRO A 10 1.19 -34.10 -53.48
N THR A 11 -0.07 -34.37 -53.78
CA THR A 11 -1.19 -34.73 -52.90
C THR A 11 -0.95 -36.06 -52.17
N ALA A 12 -1.04 -36.04 -50.84
CA ALA A 12 -1.29 -37.23 -50.03
C ALA A 12 -2.58 -37.03 -49.22
N THR A 13 -3.53 -37.93 -49.47
CA THR A 13 -4.85 -38.03 -48.86
C THR A 13 -4.78 -38.44 -47.39
N VAL A 14 -5.47 -37.70 -46.51
CA VAL A 14 -5.82 -38.14 -45.15
C VAL A 14 -7.34 -38.19 -45.03
N SER A 15 -7.87 -39.37 -44.71
CA SER A 15 -9.29 -39.63 -44.44
C SER A 15 -9.76 -38.95 -43.13
N PRO A 16 -11.06 -38.61 -43.01
CA PRO A 16 -11.57 -37.86 -41.87
C PRO A 16 -11.82 -38.79 -40.68
N SER A 17 -11.10 -38.57 -39.57
CA SER A 17 -11.48 -39.12 -38.27
C SER A 17 -12.53 -38.21 -37.64
N ALA A 18 -13.69 -38.78 -37.31
CA ALA A 18 -14.82 -38.09 -36.72
C ALA A 18 -14.43 -37.43 -35.39
N ALA A 19 -14.53 -36.10 -35.33
CA ALA A 19 -14.50 -35.34 -34.09
C ALA A 19 -15.86 -35.50 -33.37
N ALA A 20 -15.80 -35.92 -32.11
CA ALA A 20 -16.92 -35.84 -31.18
C ALA A 20 -17.29 -34.35 -30.94
N PRO A 21 -18.56 -34.03 -30.63
CA PRO A 21 -19.00 -32.65 -30.51
C PRO A 21 -18.35 -31.98 -29.30
N SER A 22 -17.92 -30.75 -29.54
CA SER A 22 -17.39 -29.79 -28.55
C SER A 22 -18.33 -29.70 -27.35
N ALA A 23 -17.79 -29.97 -26.15
CA ALA A 23 -18.46 -29.62 -24.91
C ALA A 23 -18.55 -28.09 -24.85
N VAL A 24 -19.79 -27.58 -24.88
CA VAL A 24 -20.09 -26.19 -24.53
C VAL A 24 -19.59 -25.96 -23.10
N VAL A 25 -18.57 -25.14 -22.95
CA VAL A 25 -18.12 -24.62 -21.66
C VAL A 25 -19.27 -23.77 -21.12
N THR A 26 -20.06 -24.33 -20.21
CA THR A 26 -21.01 -23.57 -19.40
C THR A 26 -20.20 -22.71 -18.44
N ALA A 27 -20.31 -21.38 -18.59
CA ALA A 27 -19.74 -20.41 -17.66
C ALA A 27 -20.10 -20.80 -16.21
N GLU A 28 -19.08 -20.97 -15.37
CA GLU A 28 -19.26 -21.16 -13.93
C GLU A 28 -19.99 -19.93 -13.37
N ARG A 29 -21.17 -20.16 -12.81
CA ARG A 29 -21.94 -19.13 -12.12
C ARG A 29 -21.27 -18.84 -10.78
N THR A 30 -20.57 -17.71 -10.70
CA THR A 30 -20.10 -17.15 -9.44
C THR A 30 -21.27 -16.94 -8.48
N ALA A 31 -21.04 -17.15 -7.18
CA ALA A 31 -22.04 -16.87 -6.16
C ALA A 31 -22.40 -15.37 -6.18
N PRO A 32 -23.68 -15.00 -6.03
CA PRO A 32 -24.09 -13.61 -6.15
C PRO A 32 -23.50 -12.76 -5.01
N VAL A 33 -22.93 -11.60 -5.37
CA VAL A 33 -22.41 -10.60 -4.40
C VAL A 33 -23.56 -10.10 -3.54
N ARG A 34 -23.44 -10.27 -2.21
CA ARG A 34 -24.40 -9.78 -1.23
C ARG A 34 -23.97 -8.42 -0.71
N VAL A 35 -24.83 -7.41 -0.79
CA VAL A 35 -24.48 -6.02 -0.48
C VAL A 35 -25.41 -5.44 0.58
N ALA A 36 -24.84 -4.82 1.61
CA ALA A 36 -25.55 -3.98 2.55
C ALA A 36 -25.13 -2.51 2.34
N MET A 37 -26.08 -1.72 1.83
CA MET A 37 -25.93 -0.28 1.63
C MET A 37 -26.48 0.45 2.86
N PHE A 38 -25.67 1.27 3.49
CA PHE A 38 -26.07 2.06 4.66
C PHE A 38 -26.19 3.53 4.28
N ASP A 39 -27.22 4.20 4.79
CA ASP A 39 -27.11 5.64 5.01
C ASP A 39 -26.11 5.94 6.13
N LEU A 40 -25.62 7.18 6.19
CA LEU A 40 -24.64 7.62 7.18
C LEU A 40 -25.31 8.29 8.38
N ASP A 41 -26.16 9.29 8.11
CA ASP A 41 -26.66 10.24 9.09
C ASP A 41 -27.96 9.78 9.70
N GLY A 42 -27.99 9.52 11.02
CA GLY A 42 -29.15 8.92 11.66
C GLY A 42 -29.21 7.39 11.50
N THR A 43 -28.29 6.80 10.75
CA THR A 43 -28.16 5.35 10.56
C THR A 43 -26.89 4.76 11.18
N LEU A 44 -25.70 5.26 10.81
CA LEU A 44 -24.41 4.82 11.38
C LEU A 44 -23.89 5.78 12.46
N VAL A 45 -24.15 7.08 12.27
CA VAL A 45 -23.71 8.15 13.18
C VAL A 45 -24.92 8.95 13.65
N ASP A 46 -25.04 9.21 14.95
CA ASP A 46 -26.01 10.13 15.58
C ASP A 46 -25.63 11.59 15.29
N SER A 47 -25.67 11.92 14.01
CA SER A 47 -25.36 13.24 13.50
C SER A 47 -26.50 14.25 13.55
N PRO A 48 -27.81 13.93 13.70
CA PRO A 48 -28.84 14.97 13.79
C PRO A 48 -28.60 16.00 14.91
N ARG A 49 -28.03 15.56 16.04
CA ARG A 49 -27.60 16.46 17.13
C ARG A 49 -26.38 17.29 16.72
N ALA A 50 -25.38 16.66 16.12
CA ALA A 50 -24.17 17.32 15.68
C ALA A 50 -24.41 18.33 14.53
N ILE A 51 -25.39 18.06 13.67
CA ILE A 51 -25.83 18.97 12.61
C ILE A 51 -26.43 20.23 13.21
N VAL A 52 -27.29 20.11 14.23
CA VAL A 52 -27.84 21.28 14.95
C VAL A 52 -26.73 22.09 15.62
N GLU A 53 -25.75 21.43 16.24
CA GLU A 53 -24.58 22.10 16.85
C GLU A 53 -23.76 22.87 15.79
N ALA A 54 -23.48 22.25 14.64
CA ALA A 54 -22.75 22.89 13.54
C ALA A 54 -23.52 24.08 12.93
N PHE A 55 -24.85 23.97 12.76
CA PHE A 55 -25.68 25.10 12.34
C PHE A 55 -25.67 26.22 13.38
N THR A 56 -25.81 25.90 14.66
CA THR A 56 -25.79 26.90 15.74
C THR A 56 -24.48 27.69 15.71
N ALA A 57 -23.35 26.99 15.66
CA ALA A 57 -22.03 27.62 15.56
C ALA A 57 -21.86 28.44 14.27
N ALA A 58 -22.42 27.99 13.14
CA ALA A 58 -22.39 28.73 11.89
C ALA A 58 -23.18 30.05 11.98
N PHE A 59 -24.40 30.01 12.51
CA PHE A 59 -25.22 31.21 12.71
C PHE A 59 -24.55 32.21 13.66
N GLU A 60 -23.95 31.73 14.76
CA GLU A 60 -23.18 32.57 15.68
C GLU A 60 -21.97 33.21 15.00
N ALA A 61 -21.23 32.45 14.18
CA ALA A 61 -20.07 32.94 13.43
C ALA A 61 -20.46 33.97 12.34
N MET A 62 -21.70 33.92 11.84
CA MET A 62 -22.29 34.93 10.96
C MET A 62 -22.84 36.14 11.72
N GLY A 63 -22.77 36.16 13.06
CA GLY A 63 -23.34 37.22 13.90
C GLY A 63 -24.87 37.23 13.93
N ARG A 64 -25.51 36.08 13.66
CA ARG A 64 -26.98 35.92 13.62
C ARG A 64 -27.46 35.10 14.81
N THR A 65 -28.74 35.28 15.16
CA THR A 65 -29.40 34.41 16.13
C THR A 65 -29.52 33.00 15.55
N PRO A 66 -29.11 31.94 16.29
CA PRO A 66 -29.30 30.56 15.86
C PRO A 66 -30.75 30.25 15.51
N ALA A 67 -30.95 29.49 14.44
CA ALA A 67 -32.27 28.98 14.09
C ALA A 67 -32.79 28.00 15.15
N ASP A 68 -34.11 27.88 15.26
CA ASP A 68 -34.75 26.91 16.15
C ASP A 68 -34.25 25.49 15.82
N PRO A 69 -33.78 24.70 16.81
CA PRO A 69 -33.32 23.33 16.59
C PRO A 69 -34.32 22.42 15.87
N ALA A 70 -35.63 22.64 16.04
CA ALA A 70 -36.62 21.84 15.31
C ALA A 70 -36.70 22.25 13.83
N ALA A 71 -36.58 23.54 13.53
CA ALA A 71 -36.45 24.03 12.15
C ALA A 71 -35.18 23.50 11.47
N VAL A 72 -34.03 23.47 12.17
CA VAL A 72 -32.79 22.88 11.64
C VAL A 72 -32.96 21.38 11.39
N ARG A 73 -33.60 20.64 12.31
CA ARG A 73 -33.88 19.22 12.09
C ARG A 73 -34.77 18.97 10.87
N ALA A 74 -35.73 19.86 10.60
CA ALA A 74 -36.60 19.76 9.44
C ALA A 74 -35.88 19.98 8.10
N THR A 75 -34.65 20.55 8.10
CA THR A 75 -33.83 20.70 6.90
C THR A 75 -32.82 19.58 6.69
N ILE A 76 -32.68 18.65 7.65
CA ILE A 76 -31.80 17.48 7.50
C ILE A 76 -32.27 16.65 6.30
N GLY A 77 -31.34 16.37 5.38
CA GLY A 77 -31.62 15.70 4.10
C GLY A 77 -31.75 16.66 2.91
N LEU A 78 -31.82 17.98 3.12
CA LEU A 78 -31.70 18.97 2.05
C LEU A 78 -30.23 19.30 1.73
N PRO A 79 -29.90 19.71 0.50
CA PRO A 79 -28.63 20.37 0.19
C PRO A 79 -28.39 21.56 1.13
N LEU A 80 -27.15 21.77 1.55
CA LEU A 80 -26.79 22.72 2.60
C LEU A 80 -27.17 24.16 2.22
N GLU A 81 -27.04 24.51 0.94
CA GLU A 81 -27.44 25.80 0.38
C GLU A 81 -28.96 26.02 0.50
N ARG A 82 -29.76 24.97 0.25
CA ARG A 82 -31.22 25.03 0.41
C ARG A 82 -31.62 25.11 1.88
N ALA A 83 -30.91 24.38 2.74
CA ALA A 83 -31.12 24.45 4.18
C ALA A 83 -30.85 25.86 4.71
N PHE A 84 -29.72 26.47 4.34
CA PHE A 84 -29.41 27.85 4.72
C PHE A 84 -30.39 28.85 4.11
N ALA A 85 -30.75 28.74 2.83
CA ALA A 85 -31.74 29.62 2.20
C ALA A 85 -33.10 29.56 2.92
N HIS A 86 -33.54 28.36 3.31
CA HIS A 86 -34.77 28.16 4.07
C HIS A 86 -34.69 28.75 5.49
N LEU A 87 -33.61 28.46 6.23
CA LEU A 87 -33.44 28.92 7.61
C LEU A 87 -33.17 30.43 7.72
N LEU A 88 -32.57 31.02 6.69
CA LEU A 88 -32.34 32.46 6.58
C LEU A 88 -33.53 33.21 5.95
N GLU A 89 -34.52 32.49 5.41
CA GLU A 89 -35.66 33.03 4.66
C GLU A 89 -35.25 33.93 3.47
N VAL A 90 -34.22 33.50 2.72
CA VAL A 90 -33.66 34.22 1.57
C VAL A 90 -33.64 33.36 0.30
N ALA A 91 -33.34 33.97 -0.84
CA ALA A 91 -33.08 33.23 -2.08
C ALA A 91 -31.78 32.41 -1.98
N GLN A 92 -31.69 31.29 -2.71
CA GLN A 92 -30.53 30.39 -2.64
C GLN A 92 -29.22 31.04 -3.13
N ASP A 93 -29.31 32.06 -3.99
CA ASP A 93 -28.18 32.83 -4.52
C ASP A 93 -27.79 34.03 -3.64
N ASP A 94 -28.44 34.22 -2.49
CA ASP A 94 -28.07 35.27 -1.54
C ASP A 94 -26.66 35.01 -0.97
N PRO A 95 -25.76 36.03 -0.93
CA PRO A 95 -24.39 35.86 -0.41
C PRO A 95 -24.31 35.29 1.01
N SER A 96 -25.33 35.50 1.84
CA SER A 96 -25.38 34.96 3.21
C SER A 96 -25.55 33.43 3.26
N VAL A 97 -26.09 32.82 2.19
CA VAL A 97 -26.16 31.36 2.05
C VAL A 97 -24.76 30.78 1.89
N ALA A 98 -23.96 31.34 0.98
CA ALA A 98 -22.58 30.91 0.73
C ALA A 98 -21.70 31.11 1.98
N GLU A 99 -21.85 32.23 2.68
CA GLU A 99 -21.19 32.44 3.97
C GLU A 99 -21.61 31.37 4.99
N GLY A 100 -22.92 31.13 5.14
CA GLY A 100 -23.44 30.12 6.08
C GLY A 100 -22.89 28.73 5.82
N VAL A 101 -22.87 28.30 4.55
CA VAL A 101 -22.27 27.02 4.11
C VAL A 101 -20.81 26.92 4.55
N ALA A 102 -20.00 27.95 4.29
CA ALA A 102 -18.58 27.95 4.66
C ALA A 102 -18.39 27.90 6.19
N ARG A 103 -19.18 28.64 6.96
CA ARG A 103 -19.14 28.60 8.43
C ARG A 103 -19.58 27.26 8.99
N TYR A 104 -20.58 26.64 8.38
CA TYR A 104 -21.04 25.31 8.76
C TYR A 104 -19.96 24.26 8.52
N GLN A 105 -19.30 24.27 7.36
CA GLN A 105 -18.22 23.34 7.05
C GLN A 105 -17.06 23.47 8.06
N GLU A 106 -16.70 24.70 8.41
CA GLU A 106 -15.67 24.95 9.41
C GLU A 106 -16.09 24.49 10.81
N ALA A 107 -17.33 24.75 11.22
CA ALA A 107 -17.88 24.28 12.49
C ALA A 107 -17.95 22.74 12.53
N PHE A 108 -18.35 22.10 11.43
CA PHE A 108 -18.37 20.65 11.33
C PHE A 108 -16.97 20.05 11.50
N ARG A 109 -15.97 20.65 10.83
CA ARG A 109 -14.57 20.24 10.92
C ARG A 109 -13.99 20.40 12.32
N THR A 110 -14.30 21.50 13.00
CA THR A 110 -13.65 21.86 14.28
C THR A 110 -14.41 21.38 15.51
N VAL A 111 -15.72 21.17 15.42
CA VAL A 111 -16.59 20.81 16.55
C VAL A 111 -17.08 19.36 16.45
N VAL A 112 -17.49 18.92 15.25
CA VAL A 112 -18.15 17.62 15.07
C VAL A 112 -17.13 16.50 14.85
N LEU A 113 -16.21 16.64 13.89
CA LEU A 113 -15.25 15.59 13.54
C LEU A 113 -14.40 15.10 14.74
N PRO A 114 -13.88 15.95 15.65
CA PRO A 114 -13.09 15.49 16.80
C PRO A 114 -13.84 14.55 17.75
N ARG A 115 -15.18 14.57 17.71
CA ARG A 115 -16.06 13.75 18.55
C ARG A 115 -16.79 12.67 17.77
N ALA A 116 -16.49 12.50 16.47
CA ALA A 116 -17.20 11.58 15.57
C ALA A 116 -17.32 10.16 16.13
N ARG A 117 -16.25 9.60 16.73
CA ARG A 117 -16.30 8.26 17.37
C ARG A 117 -17.39 8.14 18.44
N SER A 118 -17.61 9.20 19.23
CA SER A 118 -18.63 9.20 20.28
C SER A 118 -20.06 9.35 19.74
N LEU A 119 -20.20 9.73 18.47
CA LEU A 119 -21.47 9.85 17.78
C LEU A 119 -21.85 8.56 17.05
N VAL A 120 -20.98 7.56 16.96
CA VAL A 120 -21.30 6.26 16.36
C VAL A 120 -22.40 5.58 17.18
N PHE A 121 -23.47 5.11 16.53
CA PHE A 121 -24.55 4.43 17.25
C PHE A 121 -24.05 3.12 17.90
N PRO A 122 -24.59 2.74 19.08
CA PRO A 122 -24.17 1.51 19.75
C PRO A 122 -24.32 0.26 18.86
N GLY A 123 -23.25 -0.54 18.77
CA GLY A 123 -23.21 -1.78 18.01
C GLY A 123 -22.92 -1.62 16.52
N VAL A 124 -22.68 -0.40 16.02
CA VAL A 124 -22.36 -0.16 14.59
C VAL A 124 -21.05 -0.82 14.19
N ALA A 125 -19.95 -0.56 14.89
CA ALA A 125 -18.65 -1.11 14.54
C ALA A 125 -18.65 -2.65 14.55
N GLU A 126 -19.19 -3.24 15.62
CA GLU A 126 -19.30 -4.69 15.77
C GLU A 126 -20.25 -5.31 14.74
N GLY A 127 -21.35 -4.63 14.44
CA GLY A 127 -22.33 -5.09 13.46
C GLY A 127 -21.82 -5.04 12.03
N LEU A 128 -21.13 -3.97 11.63
CA LEU A 128 -20.47 -3.87 10.32
C LEU A 128 -19.38 -4.94 10.19
N ALA A 129 -18.56 -5.15 11.22
CA ALA A 129 -17.57 -6.22 11.25
C ALA A 129 -18.22 -7.61 11.09
N ARG A 130 -19.35 -7.86 11.78
CA ARG A 130 -20.11 -9.11 11.66
C ARG A 130 -20.66 -9.33 10.26
N LEU A 131 -21.25 -8.30 9.63
CA LEU A 131 -21.74 -8.41 8.26
C LEU A 131 -20.63 -8.76 7.28
N ARG A 132 -19.45 -8.14 7.44
CA ARG A 132 -18.26 -8.49 6.64
C ARG A 132 -17.79 -9.93 6.89
N ALA A 133 -17.80 -10.39 8.14
CA ALA A 133 -17.48 -11.78 8.47
C ALA A 133 -18.47 -12.79 7.86
N GLU A 134 -19.73 -12.38 7.68
CA GLU A 134 -20.75 -13.14 6.96
C GLU A 134 -20.63 -13.01 5.43
N GLY A 135 -19.59 -12.36 4.91
CA GLY A 135 -19.36 -12.22 3.46
C GLY A 135 -20.32 -11.24 2.77
N ILE A 136 -20.85 -10.26 3.51
CA ILE A 136 -21.66 -9.17 2.96
C ILE A 136 -20.76 -7.96 2.74
N VAL A 137 -20.78 -7.43 1.51
CA VAL A 137 -20.08 -6.20 1.14
C VAL A 137 -20.82 -5.01 1.74
N VAL A 138 -20.13 -4.24 2.58
CA VAL A 138 -20.68 -3.06 3.25
C VAL A 138 -20.35 -1.83 2.44
N THR A 139 -21.37 -1.04 2.09
CA THR A 139 -21.20 0.21 1.33
C THR A 139 -21.99 1.34 1.98
N VAL A 140 -21.65 2.59 1.67
CA VAL A 140 -22.41 3.76 2.11
C VAL A 140 -22.99 4.48 0.89
N ALA A 141 -24.29 4.77 0.95
CA ALA A 141 -24.96 5.71 0.06
C ALA A 141 -25.50 6.83 0.94
N THR A 142 -25.09 8.08 0.76
CA THR A 142 -25.48 9.20 1.63
C THR A 142 -25.85 10.45 0.84
N SER A 143 -26.70 11.29 1.43
CA SER A 143 -27.03 12.63 0.90
C SER A 143 -25.97 13.69 1.24
N LYS A 144 -24.92 13.34 1.98
CA LYS A 144 -23.73 14.18 2.16
C LYS A 144 -22.83 14.16 0.94
N PHE A 145 -22.10 15.25 0.71
CA PHE A 145 -21.03 15.24 -0.27
C PHE A 145 -19.94 14.24 0.11
N HIS A 146 -19.34 13.62 -0.89
CA HIS A 146 -18.40 12.51 -0.76
C HIS A 146 -17.29 12.83 0.23
N ALA A 147 -16.59 13.95 0.04
CA ALA A 147 -15.49 14.35 0.91
C ALA A 147 -15.90 14.57 2.37
N SER A 148 -17.13 15.06 2.61
CA SER A 148 -17.64 15.26 3.98
C SER A 148 -18.04 13.95 4.64
N ALA A 149 -18.60 13.02 3.86
CA ALA A 149 -18.96 11.69 4.32
C ALA A 149 -17.72 10.85 4.63
N ASP A 150 -16.71 10.90 3.76
CA ASP A 150 -15.42 10.25 3.94
C ASP A 150 -14.72 10.73 5.21
N ALA A 151 -14.59 12.06 5.38
CA ALA A 151 -13.99 12.65 6.57
C ALA A 151 -14.71 12.23 7.87
N LEU A 152 -16.05 12.14 7.84
CA LEU A 152 -16.83 11.69 9.00
C LEU A 152 -16.63 10.19 9.27
N LEU A 153 -16.66 9.34 8.26
CA LEU A 153 -16.43 7.89 8.38
C LEU A 153 -15.02 7.60 8.92
N THR A 154 -14.02 8.33 8.42
CA THR A 154 -12.62 8.23 8.87
C THR A 154 -12.49 8.65 10.33
N ALA A 155 -13.01 9.84 10.69
CA ALA A 155 -12.98 10.31 12.07
C ALA A 155 -13.78 9.42 13.03
N ALA A 156 -14.86 8.80 12.56
CA ALA A 156 -15.66 7.84 13.31
C ALA A 156 -14.99 6.46 13.47
N GLY A 157 -13.92 6.17 12.72
CA GLY A 157 -13.25 4.87 12.71
C GLY A 157 -14.05 3.79 11.97
N LEU A 158 -14.91 4.17 11.02
CA LEU A 158 -15.78 3.26 10.29
C LEU A 158 -15.36 3.05 8.83
N ILE A 159 -14.49 3.92 8.27
CA ILE A 159 -14.12 3.90 6.85
C ILE A 159 -13.55 2.55 6.41
N GLY A 160 -12.74 1.88 7.25
CA GLY A 160 -12.17 0.55 6.96
C GLY A 160 -13.19 -0.59 6.85
N HIS A 161 -14.47 -0.34 7.17
CA HIS A 161 -15.55 -1.29 6.90
C HIS A 161 -16.26 -1.05 5.57
N VAL A 162 -16.07 0.11 4.93
CA VAL A 162 -16.86 0.58 3.78
C VAL A 162 -16.09 0.30 2.49
N THR A 163 -16.58 -0.65 1.68
CA THR A 163 -15.98 -1.01 0.38
C THR A 163 -16.22 0.06 -0.68
N THR A 164 -17.32 0.79 -0.60
CA THR A 164 -17.64 1.87 -1.55
C THR A 164 -18.49 2.92 -0.85
N LEU A 165 -18.10 4.18 -1.04
CA LEU A 165 -18.84 5.36 -0.63
C LEU A 165 -19.41 6.05 -1.88
N VAL A 166 -20.70 6.40 -1.80
CA VAL A 166 -21.40 7.26 -2.77
C VAL A 166 -22.05 8.39 -2.00
N GLY A 167 -21.55 9.61 -2.21
CA GLY A 167 -22.14 10.86 -1.74
C GLY A 167 -23.14 11.46 -2.72
N ALA A 168 -23.70 12.61 -2.37
CA ALA A 168 -24.70 13.30 -3.18
C ALA A 168 -24.13 13.94 -4.45
N ASP A 169 -22.84 14.28 -4.47
CA ASP A 169 -22.11 14.84 -5.61
C ASP A 169 -21.52 13.78 -6.55
N ASP A 170 -21.65 12.50 -6.20
CA ASP A 170 -21.30 11.37 -7.08
C ASP A 170 -22.41 11.02 -8.09
N VAL A 171 -23.60 11.62 -7.95
CA VAL A 171 -24.79 11.33 -8.74
C VAL A 171 -25.48 12.60 -9.21
N GLU A 172 -26.13 12.54 -10.38
CA GLU A 172 -26.93 13.65 -10.88
C GLU A 172 -28.26 13.77 -10.12
N HIS A 173 -28.88 12.63 -9.80
CA HIS A 173 -30.16 12.57 -9.10
C HIS A 173 -30.01 11.87 -7.74
N PRO A 174 -30.01 12.61 -6.62
CA PRO A 174 -29.86 12.05 -5.28
C PRO A 174 -31.13 11.32 -4.80
N LYS A 175 -31.04 10.65 -3.65
CA LYS A 175 -32.18 10.00 -2.98
C LYS A 175 -33.38 10.95 -2.91
N PRO A 176 -34.61 10.52 -3.27
CA PRO A 176 -35.07 9.13 -3.39
C PRO A 176 -34.87 8.50 -4.78
N HIS A 177 -34.17 9.15 -5.71
CA HIS A 177 -33.91 8.58 -7.03
C HIS A 177 -32.94 7.37 -6.91
N PRO A 178 -33.10 6.29 -7.69
CA PRO A 178 -32.33 5.04 -7.52
C PRO A 178 -30.86 5.10 -7.94
N GLU A 179 -30.35 6.26 -8.36
CA GLU A 179 -29.03 6.39 -8.99
C GLU A 179 -27.90 5.94 -8.08
N SER A 180 -27.88 6.38 -6.81
CA SER A 180 -26.84 5.97 -5.85
C SER A 180 -26.83 4.46 -5.63
N GLY A 181 -28.01 3.84 -5.47
CA GLY A 181 -28.12 2.39 -5.32
C GLY A 181 -27.64 1.64 -6.58
N ARG A 182 -28.04 2.09 -7.77
CA ARG A 182 -27.62 1.49 -9.05
C ARG A 182 -26.13 1.66 -9.32
N LEU A 183 -25.56 2.80 -8.94
CA LEU A 183 -24.13 3.07 -9.06
C LEU A 183 -23.32 2.11 -8.19
N ILE A 184 -23.75 1.88 -6.95
CA ILE A 184 -23.12 0.88 -6.06
C ILE A 184 -23.23 -0.53 -6.65
N LEU A 185 -24.42 -0.94 -7.10
CA LEU A 185 -24.60 -2.25 -7.72
C LEU A 185 -23.68 -2.42 -8.95
N GLY A 186 -23.57 -1.39 -9.79
CA GLY A 186 -22.72 -1.40 -10.97
C GLY A 186 -21.23 -1.47 -10.64
N ARG A 187 -20.77 -0.74 -9.61
CA ARG A 187 -19.37 -0.80 -9.13
C ARG A 187 -18.99 -2.19 -8.59
N LEU A 188 -19.95 -2.94 -8.08
CA LEU A 188 -19.74 -4.24 -7.44
C LEU A 188 -20.18 -5.45 -8.29
N ASP A 189 -20.66 -5.22 -9.51
CA ASP A 189 -21.31 -6.25 -10.35
C ASP A 189 -22.39 -7.05 -9.59
N ALA A 190 -23.12 -6.37 -8.70
CA ALA A 190 -24.11 -6.97 -7.83
C ALA A 190 -25.52 -6.86 -8.42
N ARG A 191 -26.35 -7.89 -8.17
CA ARG A 191 -27.76 -7.89 -8.56
C ARG A 191 -28.63 -7.32 -7.44
N PRO A 192 -29.67 -6.53 -7.74
CA PRO A 192 -30.52 -5.89 -6.72
C PRO A 192 -31.20 -6.89 -5.78
N GLU A 193 -31.47 -8.11 -6.25
CA GLU A 193 -32.00 -9.24 -5.47
C GLU A 193 -31.12 -9.66 -4.28
N HIS A 194 -29.82 -9.33 -4.31
CA HIS A 194 -28.83 -9.68 -3.28
C HIS A 194 -28.35 -8.45 -2.52
N ALA A 195 -29.09 -7.35 -2.58
CA ALA A 195 -28.71 -6.11 -1.97
C ALA A 195 -29.85 -5.54 -1.11
N VAL A 196 -29.45 -4.95 0.02
CA VAL A 196 -30.36 -4.32 0.98
C VAL A 196 -29.90 -2.90 1.27
N MET A 197 -30.84 -1.96 1.29
CA MET A 197 -30.61 -0.60 1.77
C MET A 197 -31.06 -0.47 3.22
N VAL A 198 -30.23 0.13 4.06
CA VAL A 198 -30.48 0.38 5.47
C VAL A 198 -30.47 1.89 5.68
N GLY A 199 -31.57 2.44 6.19
CA GLY A 199 -31.71 3.88 6.35
C GLY A 199 -32.82 4.28 7.31
N ASP A 200 -32.80 5.53 7.74
CA ASP A 200 -33.68 6.12 8.75
C ASP A 200 -34.64 7.16 8.18
N THR A 201 -34.71 7.31 6.85
CA THR A 201 -35.62 8.24 6.18
C THR A 201 -36.48 7.55 5.12
N THR A 202 -37.62 8.15 4.76
CA THR A 202 -38.40 7.65 3.61
C THR A 202 -37.67 7.83 2.27
N HIS A 203 -36.63 8.66 2.21
CA HIS A 203 -35.82 8.84 1.01
C HIS A 203 -34.99 7.58 0.71
N ASP A 204 -34.41 6.96 1.74
CA ASP A 204 -33.67 5.70 1.63
C ASP A 204 -34.56 4.57 1.13
N LEU A 205 -35.75 4.45 1.72
CA LEU A 205 -36.70 3.38 1.41
C LEU A 205 -37.28 3.52 0.00
N LYS A 206 -37.55 4.75 -0.44
CA LYS A 206 -38.00 5.03 -1.81
C LYS A 206 -36.89 4.80 -2.83
N MET A 207 -35.64 5.17 -2.52
CA MET A 207 -34.48 4.82 -3.36
C MET A 207 -34.34 3.30 -3.49
N ALA A 208 -34.41 2.58 -2.37
CA ALA A 208 -34.34 1.13 -2.35
C ALA A 208 -35.40 0.50 -3.25
N THR A 209 -36.66 0.93 -3.08
CA THR A 209 -37.79 0.47 -3.90
C THR A 209 -37.56 0.75 -5.40
N ALA A 210 -37.13 1.97 -5.75
CA ALA A 210 -36.88 2.34 -7.15
C ALA A 210 -35.67 1.64 -7.78
N ALA A 211 -34.72 1.20 -6.95
CA ALA A 211 -33.54 0.42 -7.35
C ALA A 211 -33.80 -1.10 -7.35
N GLY A 212 -34.97 -1.54 -6.87
CA GLY A 212 -35.32 -2.97 -6.76
C GLY A 212 -34.67 -3.69 -5.57
N LEU A 213 -34.21 -2.94 -4.57
CA LEU A 213 -33.53 -3.44 -3.38
C LEU A 213 -34.53 -3.79 -2.28
N ALA A 214 -34.17 -4.77 -1.44
CA ALA A 214 -34.80 -4.89 -0.14
C ALA A 214 -34.42 -3.68 0.75
N SER A 215 -35.19 -3.42 1.81
CA SER A 215 -34.89 -2.32 2.72
C SER A 215 -35.14 -2.63 4.19
N VAL A 216 -34.23 -2.15 5.05
CA VAL A 216 -34.37 -2.17 6.51
C VAL A 216 -34.48 -0.73 6.99
N ALA A 217 -35.66 -0.36 7.50
CA ALA A 217 -35.87 0.94 8.12
C ALA A 217 -35.38 0.92 9.58
N VAL A 218 -34.54 1.87 9.97
CA VAL A 218 -34.11 2.03 11.37
C VAL A 218 -34.86 3.16 12.06
N THR A 219 -35.41 2.93 13.25
CA THR A 219 -36.31 3.88 13.93
C THR A 219 -35.64 4.84 14.89
N TYR A 220 -34.32 4.71 15.07
CA TYR A 220 -33.53 5.52 16.00
C TYR A 220 -32.93 6.79 15.36
N GLY A 221 -33.16 7.00 14.06
CA GLY A 221 -32.70 8.18 13.31
C GLY A 221 -33.75 9.28 13.17
N VAL A 222 -33.88 9.86 11.99
CA VAL A 222 -34.63 11.10 11.72
C VAL A 222 -36.13 10.89 11.59
N HIS A 223 -36.61 9.96 10.75
CA HIS A 223 -38.04 9.81 10.50
C HIS A 223 -38.68 8.89 11.56
N GLY A 224 -39.90 9.24 11.99
CA GLY A 224 -40.65 8.42 12.95
C GLY A 224 -41.14 7.11 12.33
N ARG A 225 -41.35 6.09 13.17
CA ARG A 225 -41.82 4.75 12.76
C ARG A 225 -43.01 4.78 11.79
N ALA A 226 -44.07 5.53 12.10
CA ALA A 226 -45.27 5.56 11.26
C ALA A 226 -44.98 6.13 9.85
N GLU A 227 -44.03 7.05 9.75
CA GLU A 227 -43.61 7.63 8.48
C GLU A 227 -42.74 6.65 7.68
N LEU A 228 -41.80 5.97 8.34
CA LEU A 228 -41.00 4.91 7.72
C LEU A 228 -41.87 3.77 7.20
N GLU A 229 -42.84 3.31 8.00
CA GLU A 229 -43.79 2.27 7.62
C GLU A 229 -44.66 2.67 6.41
N SER A 230 -44.93 3.98 6.22
CA SER A 230 -45.66 4.48 5.04
C SER A 230 -44.91 4.26 3.72
N ALA A 231 -43.58 4.07 3.77
CA ALA A 231 -42.75 3.74 2.61
C ALA A 231 -42.59 2.21 2.40
N ALA A 232 -43.31 1.39 3.18
CA ALA A 232 -43.36 -0.07 3.07
C ALA A 232 -41.98 -0.77 3.02
N PRO A 233 -41.12 -0.58 4.05
CA PRO A 233 -39.82 -1.25 4.10
C PRO A 233 -39.98 -2.77 4.24
N THR A 234 -38.95 -3.52 3.82
CA THR A 234 -38.95 -4.99 3.99
C THR A 234 -38.96 -5.37 5.47
N HIS A 235 -38.15 -4.69 6.28
CA HIS A 235 -38.11 -4.85 7.73
C HIS A 235 -37.98 -3.50 8.44
N VAL A 236 -38.34 -3.49 9.73
CA VAL A 236 -38.11 -2.36 10.63
C VAL A 236 -37.27 -2.83 11.82
N ALA A 237 -36.24 -2.06 12.18
CA ALA A 237 -35.35 -2.34 13.29
C ALA A 237 -35.28 -1.13 14.25
N ASP A 238 -35.33 -1.40 15.55
CA ASP A 238 -35.26 -0.38 16.59
C ASP A 238 -33.83 -0.14 17.11
N THR A 239 -32.89 -0.99 16.71
CA THR A 239 -31.46 -0.87 17.07
C THR A 239 -30.58 -1.36 15.92
N PHE A 240 -29.32 -0.92 15.85
CA PHE A 240 -28.39 -1.39 14.82
C PHE A 240 -28.12 -2.90 14.89
N PRO A 241 -27.92 -3.53 16.07
CA PRO A 241 -27.82 -4.99 16.15
C PRO A 241 -29.04 -5.73 15.60
N GLN A 242 -30.25 -5.20 15.81
CA GLN A 242 -31.45 -5.77 15.21
C GLN A 242 -31.44 -5.59 13.68
N ALA A 243 -30.98 -4.46 13.17
CA ALA A 243 -30.84 -4.24 11.73
C ALA A 243 -29.89 -5.28 11.11
N VAL A 244 -28.77 -5.61 11.78
CA VAL A 244 -27.86 -6.70 11.35
C VAL A 244 -28.60 -8.04 11.24
N GLU A 245 -29.43 -8.41 12.23
CA GLU A 245 -30.22 -9.65 12.13
C GLU A 245 -31.22 -9.62 10.95
N GLN A 246 -31.86 -8.47 10.69
CA GLN A 246 -32.77 -8.34 9.55
C GLN A 246 -32.03 -8.40 8.21
N ILE A 247 -30.84 -7.80 8.11
CA ILE A 247 -29.98 -7.88 6.93
C ILE A 247 -29.62 -9.35 6.64
N LEU A 248 -29.21 -10.10 7.66
CA LEU A 248 -28.88 -11.52 7.52
C LEU A 248 -30.09 -12.37 7.16
N ALA A 249 -31.30 -11.99 7.61
CA ALA A 249 -32.54 -12.67 7.23
C ALA A 249 -32.95 -12.39 5.77
N VAL A 250 -32.73 -11.17 5.28
CA VAL A 250 -33.01 -10.74 3.89
C VAL A 250 -31.99 -11.29 2.91
N LEU A 251 -30.74 -11.41 3.35
CA LEU A 251 -29.61 -11.93 2.59
C LEU A 251 -29.15 -13.28 3.16
N PRO A 252 -30.06 -14.29 3.25
CA PRO A 252 -29.78 -15.53 3.94
C PRO A 252 -28.59 -16.21 3.28
N SER A 253 -27.75 -16.82 4.11
CA SER A 253 -26.65 -17.65 3.65
C SER A 253 -27.23 -18.75 2.76
N GLY A 254 -26.94 -18.72 1.46
CA GLY A 254 -27.28 -19.83 0.57
C GLY A 254 -26.74 -21.11 1.18
N GLY A 255 -27.60 -22.12 1.33
CA GLY A 255 -27.30 -23.34 2.07
C GLY A 255 -25.91 -23.88 1.76
N SER A 256 -25.13 -24.17 2.80
CA SER A 256 -23.78 -24.71 2.71
C SER A 256 -23.77 -25.93 1.80
N PRO A 257 -23.04 -25.91 0.67
CA PRO A 257 -22.26 -27.08 0.35
C PRO A 257 -21.16 -27.15 1.42
N ALA A 258 -20.84 -28.36 1.87
CA ALA A 258 -19.49 -28.60 2.32
C ALA A 258 -18.55 -28.02 1.26
N THR A 259 -17.59 -27.19 1.66
CA THR A 259 -16.53 -26.62 0.81
C THR A 259 -17.03 -25.96 -0.49
N GLY A 260 -17.17 -24.64 -0.44
CA GLY A 260 -17.11 -23.80 -1.62
C GLY A 260 -17.87 -22.49 -1.44
N ALA A 261 -17.29 -21.34 -1.09
CA ALA A 261 -16.11 -20.79 -1.72
C ALA A 261 -16.15 -21.10 -3.24
N VAL A 262 -16.20 -20.09 -4.10
CA VAL A 262 -15.02 -20.10 -4.99
C VAL A 262 -13.93 -20.08 -3.97
N GLU A 263 -13.29 -21.24 -3.75
CA GLU A 263 -12.01 -21.21 -3.09
C GLU A 263 -11.34 -20.12 -3.92
N ASP A 264 -11.18 -18.94 -3.33
CA ASP A 264 -10.14 -18.07 -3.77
C ASP A 264 -8.92 -18.87 -3.37
N THR A 265 -8.62 -19.83 -4.25
CA THR A 265 -7.75 -20.99 -4.04
C THR A 265 -6.35 -20.51 -3.80
N ARG A 266 -6.13 -19.19 -3.89
CA ARG A 266 -4.87 -18.56 -3.68
C ARG A 266 -4.47 -18.68 -2.22
N THR A 267 -3.66 -19.69 -1.99
CA THR A 267 -2.71 -19.74 -0.90
C THR A 267 -1.78 -18.53 -0.96
N VAL A 268 -1.01 -18.29 0.10
CA VAL A 268 0.08 -17.32 0.05
C VAL A 268 0.97 -17.59 -1.17
N GLU A 269 1.23 -18.86 -1.47
CA GLU A 269 2.04 -19.26 -2.63
C GLU A 269 1.45 -18.78 -3.95
N ASP A 270 0.13 -18.91 -4.17
CA ASP A 270 -0.50 -18.47 -5.41
C ASP A 270 -0.51 -16.94 -5.55
N LEU A 271 -0.54 -16.19 -4.45
CA LEU A 271 -0.36 -14.73 -4.48
C LEU A 271 1.08 -14.34 -4.88
N LEU A 272 2.07 -15.13 -4.43
CA LEU A 272 3.47 -14.93 -4.80
C LEU A 272 3.77 -15.39 -6.24
N ASP A 273 3.06 -16.41 -6.72
CA ASP A 273 3.17 -16.92 -8.08
C ASP A 273 2.36 -16.11 -9.10
N ASP A 274 1.51 -15.17 -8.66
CA ASP A 274 0.73 -14.32 -9.56
C ASP A 274 1.66 -13.50 -10.47
N SER A 275 1.55 -13.74 -11.77
CA SER A 275 2.30 -13.06 -12.83
C SER A 275 1.42 -12.16 -13.69
N ALA A 276 0.20 -11.85 -13.26
CA ALA A 276 -0.73 -11.00 -14.01
C ALA A 276 -0.30 -9.52 -14.03
N TYR A 277 0.59 -9.12 -13.12
CA TYR A 277 0.97 -7.73 -12.89
C TYR A 277 2.45 -7.49 -13.16
N HIS A 278 2.75 -6.29 -13.64
CA HIS A 278 4.12 -5.85 -13.88
C HIS A 278 4.83 -5.54 -12.55
N ILE A 279 6.17 -5.65 -12.55
CA ILE A 279 7.01 -5.38 -11.36
C ILE A 279 7.10 -3.88 -11.02
N GLU A 280 6.76 -3.03 -11.99
CA GLU A 280 6.67 -1.58 -11.88
C GLU A 280 5.34 -1.06 -12.46
N PHE A 281 4.88 0.09 -11.98
CA PHE A 281 3.72 0.81 -12.51
C PHE A 281 3.96 2.32 -12.47
N ASN A 282 3.12 3.08 -13.19
CA ASN A 282 3.17 4.54 -13.27
C ASN A 282 4.57 5.09 -13.60
N GLY A 283 5.32 4.38 -14.44
CA GLY A 283 6.71 4.69 -14.83
C GLY A 283 7.69 4.78 -13.65
N HIS A 284 8.07 3.61 -13.12
CA HIS A 284 9.12 3.36 -12.12
C HIS A 284 8.72 3.40 -10.64
N LEU A 285 7.42 3.41 -10.32
CA LEU A 285 6.98 2.96 -9.00
C LEU A 285 7.07 1.44 -8.95
N THR A 286 7.60 0.89 -7.85
CA THR A 286 7.71 -0.56 -7.70
C THR A 286 6.38 -1.14 -7.24
N ASN A 287 5.98 -2.27 -7.82
CA ASN A 287 4.92 -3.10 -7.28
C ASN A 287 5.43 -3.87 -6.05
N HIS A 288 4.98 -3.49 -4.86
CA HIS A 288 5.49 -4.06 -3.62
C HIS A 288 4.69 -5.25 -3.09
N ILE A 289 3.59 -5.63 -3.75
CA ILE A 289 2.58 -6.45 -3.08
C ILE A 289 3.12 -7.80 -2.60
N LYS A 290 3.99 -8.45 -3.39
CA LYS A 290 4.57 -9.74 -3.02
C LYS A 290 5.40 -9.65 -1.74
N HIS A 291 6.12 -8.56 -1.53
CA HIS A 291 6.85 -8.32 -0.28
C HIS A 291 5.90 -8.20 0.92
N ALA A 292 4.80 -7.47 0.77
CA ALA A 292 3.80 -7.34 1.82
C ALA A 292 3.13 -8.67 2.14
N VAL A 293 2.81 -9.47 1.11
CA VAL A 293 2.26 -10.83 1.28
C VAL A 293 3.21 -11.71 2.09
N VAL A 294 4.52 -11.74 1.76
CA VAL A 294 5.53 -12.48 2.53
C VAL A 294 5.58 -11.96 3.98
N ALA A 295 5.63 -10.65 4.18
CA ALA A 295 5.71 -10.05 5.52
C ALA A 295 4.51 -10.43 6.38
N LEU A 296 3.30 -10.24 5.85
CA LEU A 296 2.06 -10.51 6.55
C LEU A 296 1.89 -12.00 6.87
N ALA A 297 2.26 -12.89 5.93
CA ALA A 297 2.27 -14.33 6.16
C ALA A 297 3.26 -14.70 7.27
N GLY A 298 4.48 -14.17 7.23
CA GLY A 298 5.51 -14.37 8.24
C GLY A 298 5.14 -13.81 9.63
N LEU A 299 4.29 -12.78 9.67
CA LEU A 299 3.73 -12.24 10.91
C LEU A 299 2.55 -13.05 11.46
N GLY A 300 2.05 -14.03 10.72
CA GLY A 300 0.93 -14.88 11.12
C GLY A 300 -0.44 -14.22 10.89
N VAL A 301 -0.52 -13.27 9.97
CA VAL A 301 -1.80 -12.64 9.59
C VAL A 301 -2.66 -13.67 8.85
N ASP A 302 -3.97 -13.64 9.13
CA ASP A 302 -4.94 -14.54 8.50
C ASP A 302 -4.85 -14.46 6.95
N PRO A 303 -4.79 -15.60 6.23
CA PRO A 303 -4.69 -15.61 4.76
C PRO A 303 -5.81 -14.84 4.06
N GLY A 304 -7.03 -14.81 4.62
CA GLY A 304 -8.14 -14.02 4.09
C GLY A 304 -7.88 -12.52 4.19
N ARG A 305 -7.26 -12.06 5.28
CA ARG A 305 -6.80 -10.65 5.40
C ARG A 305 -5.66 -10.33 4.45
N ILE A 306 -4.71 -11.26 4.24
CA ILE A 306 -3.61 -11.08 3.28
C ILE A 306 -4.16 -10.93 1.86
N ARG A 307 -5.15 -11.76 1.48
CA ARG A 307 -5.84 -11.63 0.19
C ARG A 307 -6.57 -10.31 0.05
N ALA A 308 -7.35 -9.90 1.05
CA ALA A 308 -8.04 -8.62 1.02
C ALA A 308 -7.06 -7.43 0.87
N TYR A 309 -5.92 -7.50 1.57
CA TYR A 309 -4.84 -6.53 1.43
C TYR A 309 -4.25 -6.52 0.01
N HIS A 310 -3.98 -7.70 -0.55
CA HIS A 310 -3.52 -7.87 -1.93
C HIS A 310 -4.48 -7.27 -2.95
N ASP A 311 -5.76 -7.64 -2.90
CA ASP A 311 -6.74 -7.19 -3.88
C ASP A 311 -6.99 -5.69 -3.80
N HIS A 312 -6.97 -5.13 -2.58
CA HIS A 312 -7.02 -3.69 -2.38
C HIS A 312 -5.84 -2.99 -3.05
N TYR A 313 -4.60 -3.42 -2.74
CA TYR A 313 -3.38 -2.82 -3.28
C TYR A 313 -3.34 -2.88 -4.81
N ILE A 314 -3.72 -4.03 -5.40
CA ILE A 314 -3.77 -4.20 -6.85
C ILE A 314 -4.77 -3.22 -7.48
N ALA A 315 -5.93 -3.04 -6.87
CA ALA A 315 -6.98 -2.15 -7.37
C ALA A 315 -6.59 -0.67 -7.24
N LEU A 316 -5.99 -0.30 -6.10
CA LEU A 316 -5.57 1.06 -5.77
C LEU A 316 -4.39 1.01 -4.79
N THR A 317 -3.21 1.36 -5.27
CA THR A 317 -2.03 1.50 -4.42
C THR A 317 -2.14 2.75 -3.53
N PRO A 318 -1.35 2.86 -2.45
CA PRO A 318 -1.31 4.08 -1.62
C PRO A 318 -0.94 5.36 -2.39
N TYR A 319 -0.34 5.21 -3.59
CA TYR A 319 -0.06 6.30 -4.52
C TYR A 319 -1.25 6.71 -5.40
N GLY A 320 -2.45 6.17 -5.14
CA GLY A 320 -3.66 6.48 -5.92
C GLY A 320 -3.67 5.89 -7.33
N CYS A 321 -2.76 4.96 -7.62
CA CYS A 321 -2.60 4.34 -8.94
C CYS A 321 -2.97 2.86 -8.90
N ARG A 322 -3.53 2.32 -9.99
CA ARG A 322 -3.68 0.88 -10.16
C ARG A 322 -2.34 0.24 -10.56
N VAL A 323 -2.10 -0.99 -10.13
CA VAL A 323 -0.95 -1.77 -10.62
C VAL A 323 -1.14 -2.15 -12.09
N GLU A 324 -0.10 -1.99 -12.90
CA GLU A 324 -0.13 -2.28 -14.33
C GLU A 324 -0.13 -3.80 -14.62
N PRO A 325 -0.81 -4.25 -15.71
CA PRO A 325 -0.74 -5.63 -16.14
C PRO A 325 0.65 -6.01 -16.64
N ALA A 326 0.99 -7.29 -16.54
CA ALA A 326 2.22 -7.82 -17.12
C ALA A 326 2.28 -7.58 -18.64
N ARG A 327 3.50 -7.41 -19.15
CA ARG A 327 3.79 -7.14 -20.56
C ARG A 327 4.33 -8.41 -21.22
N GLU A 328 4.10 -8.55 -22.52
CA GLU A 328 4.70 -9.63 -23.32
C GLU A 328 6.15 -9.29 -23.70
N PRO A 329 7.04 -10.29 -23.79
CA PRO A 329 8.41 -10.07 -24.22
C PRO A 329 8.45 -9.57 -25.67
N GLN A 330 9.20 -8.51 -25.93
CA GLN A 330 9.31 -7.89 -27.26
C GLN A 330 10.57 -8.35 -28.01
N ARG A 331 11.58 -8.83 -27.29
CA ARG A 331 12.83 -9.38 -27.81
C ARG A 331 13.23 -10.66 -27.07
N VAL A 332 14.24 -11.35 -27.60
CA VAL A 332 14.85 -12.50 -26.92
C VAL A 332 16.08 -12.03 -26.15
N ILE A 333 16.12 -12.35 -24.85
CA ILE A 333 17.31 -12.19 -24.01
C ILE A 333 17.88 -13.59 -23.75
N ASP A 334 19.20 -13.73 -23.90
CA ASP A 334 19.94 -14.98 -23.71
C ASP A 334 21.32 -14.73 -23.06
N GLU A 335 22.10 -15.80 -22.86
CA GLU A 335 23.41 -15.73 -22.20
C GLU A 335 24.41 -14.82 -22.94
N ASP A 336 24.25 -14.63 -24.26
CA ASP A 336 25.18 -13.87 -25.09
C ASP A 336 24.90 -12.36 -25.04
N ASN A 337 23.64 -11.96 -24.80
CA ASN A 337 23.23 -10.55 -24.92
C ASN A 337 22.74 -9.87 -23.63
N TRP A 338 22.39 -10.62 -22.57
CA TRP A 338 21.71 -10.04 -21.41
C TRP A 338 22.52 -8.96 -20.70
N LEU A 339 23.85 -9.07 -20.70
CA LEU A 339 24.75 -8.07 -20.09
C LEU A 339 24.73 -6.74 -20.83
N GLU A 340 24.49 -6.75 -22.14
CA GLU A 340 24.46 -5.52 -22.96
C GLU A 340 23.24 -4.66 -22.64
N LEU A 341 22.18 -5.27 -22.09
CA LEU A 341 20.90 -4.64 -21.79
C LEU A 341 20.73 -4.23 -20.32
N LEU A 342 21.78 -4.38 -19.50
CA LEU A 342 21.71 -4.07 -18.06
C LEU A 342 21.33 -2.62 -17.81
N GLY A 343 20.38 -2.40 -16.89
CA GLY A 343 19.99 -1.06 -16.45
C GLY A 343 19.33 -0.20 -17.52
N GLN A 344 19.14 -0.72 -18.74
CA GLN A 344 18.44 -0.02 -19.82
C GLN A 344 16.93 0.06 -19.55
N ARG A 345 16.42 -0.69 -18.56
CA ARG A 345 15.00 -0.71 -18.18
C ARG A 345 14.08 -1.00 -19.36
N THR A 346 14.53 -1.87 -20.27
CA THR A 346 13.72 -2.34 -21.40
C THR A 346 13.41 -3.83 -21.27
N ASP A 347 12.18 -4.20 -21.63
CA ASP A 347 11.74 -5.59 -21.80
C ASP A 347 11.96 -6.51 -20.57
N PHE A 348 11.40 -6.12 -19.43
CA PHE A 348 11.43 -6.93 -18.20
C PHE A 348 10.91 -8.36 -18.42
N ALA A 349 9.88 -8.52 -19.25
CA ALA A 349 9.31 -9.83 -19.57
C ALA A 349 10.31 -10.76 -20.27
N ALA A 350 11.17 -10.23 -21.15
CA ALA A 350 12.24 -11.02 -21.77
C ALA A 350 13.30 -11.46 -20.75
N TYR A 351 13.65 -10.61 -19.77
CA TYR A 351 14.52 -11.01 -18.67
C TYR A 351 13.88 -12.12 -17.81
N VAL A 352 12.60 -12.00 -17.49
CA VAL A 352 11.86 -13.04 -16.75
C VAL A 352 11.86 -14.36 -17.52
N ALA A 353 11.63 -14.34 -18.83
CA ALA A 353 11.67 -15.56 -19.65
C ALA A 353 13.06 -16.20 -19.67
N PHE A 354 14.13 -15.40 -19.79
CA PHE A 354 15.51 -15.87 -19.73
C PHE A 354 15.84 -16.52 -18.38
N PHE A 355 15.56 -15.82 -17.27
CA PHE A 355 15.87 -16.33 -15.94
C PHE A 355 14.93 -17.48 -15.52
N ASP A 356 13.69 -17.57 -16.01
CA ASP A 356 12.84 -18.76 -15.79
C ASP A 356 13.46 -20.00 -16.44
N ALA A 357 14.04 -19.87 -17.64
CA ALA A 357 14.73 -20.96 -18.31
C ALA A 357 16.00 -21.39 -17.54
N GLU A 358 16.77 -20.43 -17.04
CA GLU A 358 17.97 -20.71 -16.25
C GLU A 358 17.65 -21.29 -14.87
N GLU A 359 16.57 -20.84 -14.22
CA GLU A 359 16.07 -21.43 -12.98
C GLU A 359 15.68 -22.90 -13.21
N ARG A 360 14.93 -23.23 -14.27
CA ARG A 360 14.58 -24.63 -14.57
C ARG A 360 15.79 -25.52 -14.79
N ARG A 361 16.90 -24.94 -15.27
CA ARG A 361 18.15 -25.65 -15.57
C ARG A 361 19.05 -25.83 -14.34
N LEU A 362 19.09 -24.85 -13.44
CA LEU A 362 20.04 -24.77 -12.32
C LEU A 362 19.41 -24.94 -10.94
N GLY A 363 18.08 -24.80 -10.84
CA GLY A 363 17.35 -24.49 -9.62
C GLY A 363 17.64 -23.07 -9.10
N THR A 364 16.76 -22.54 -8.23
CA THR A 364 16.88 -21.20 -7.64
C THR A 364 18.28 -20.91 -7.07
N ALA A 365 18.81 -21.79 -6.22
CA ALA A 365 20.13 -21.57 -5.60
C ALA A 365 21.28 -21.59 -6.63
N GLY A 366 21.19 -22.44 -7.66
CA GLY A 366 22.17 -22.50 -8.74
C GLY A 366 22.13 -21.24 -9.61
N MET A 367 20.93 -20.74 -9.92
CA MET A 367 20.73 -19.48 -10.66
C MET A 367 21.30 -18.29 -9.86
N VAL A 368 20.96 -18.17 -8.58
CA VAL A 368 21.49 -17.11 -7.70
C VAL A 368 23.02 -17.13 -7.68
N ARG A 369 23.65 -18.28 -7.43
CA ARG A 369 25.12 -18.42 -7.41
C ARG A 369 25.79 -18.08 -8.73
N ARG A 370 25.10 -18.29 -9.86
CA ARG A 370 25.64 -18.03 -11.20
C ARG A 370 25.53 -16.56 -11.60
N TYR A 371 24.40 -15.93 -11.32
CA TYR A 371 24.07 -14.62 -11.89
C TYR A 371 24.22 -13.46 -10.91
N VAL A 372 23.91 -13.66 -9.62
CA VAL A 372 24.00 -12.58 -8.64
C VAL A 372 25.41 -12.01 -8.49
N PRO A 373 26.51 -12.78 -8.53
CA PRO A 373 27.86 -12.18 -8.52
C PRO A 373 28.08 -11.15 -9.65
N ARG A 374 27.43 -11.30 -10.81
CA ARG A 374 27.51 -10.33 -11.92
C ARG A 374 26.56 -9.13 -11.74
N LEU A 375 25.54 -9.26 -10.90
CA LEU A 375 24.51 -8.25 -10.65
C LEU A 375 24.64 -7.53 -9.31
N LEU A 376 25.48 -8.03 -8.39
CA LEU A 376 25.59 -7.58 -7.01
C LEU A 376 25.95 -6.10 -6.86
N ALA A 377 26.74 -5.56 -7.78
CA ALA A 377 27.07 -4.14 -7.80
C ALA A 377 25.86 -3.27 -8.17
N GLY A 378 24.88 -3.83 -8.88
CA GLY A 378 23.63 -3.19 -9.29
C GLY A 378 22.56 -3.05 -8.22
N TRP A 379 22.83 -3.50 -6.99
CA TRP A 379 21.81 -3.73 -5.96
C TRP A 379 21.03 -2.47 -5.54
N ALA A 380 21.59 -1.28 -5.75
CA ALA A 380 20.94 0.00 -5.45
C ALA A 380 19.84 0.38 -6.46
N GLY A 381 19.76 -0.35 -7.58
CA GLY A 381 18.77 -0.18 -8.63
C GLY A 381 17.32 -0.21 -8.13
N ALA A 382 16.46 0.59 -8.76
CA ALA A 382 15.06 0.76 -8.39
C ALA A 382 14.83 1.11 -6.91
N LEU A 383 15.67 1.96 -6.32
CA LEU A 383 15.64 2.23 -4.86
C LEU A 383 15.76 0.94 -4.04
N GLN A 384 16.68 0.05 -4.45
CA GLN A 384 16.96 -1.23 -3.80
C GLN A 384 15.86 -2.30 -3.97
N HIS A 385 14.75 -2.00 -4.65
CA HIS A 385 13.62 -2.92 -4.76
C HIS A 385 13.92 -4.21 -5.49
N ALA A 386 14.78 -4.17 -6.50
CA ALA A 386 15.20 -5.38 -7.19
C ALA A 386 15.89 -6.37 -6.24
N THR A 387 16.74 -5.84 -5.36
CA THR A 387 17.41 -6.61 -4.31
C THR A 387 16.42 -7.10 -3.26
N ILE A 388 15.53 -6.22 -2.80
CA ILE A 388 14.46 -6.55 -1.85
C ILE A 388 13.63 -7.72 -2.40
N HIS A 389 13.19 -7.65 -3.65
CA HIS A 389 12.38 -8.71 -4.27
C HIS A 389 13.09 -10.05 -4.30
N LEU A 390 14.36 -10.09 -4.72
CA LEU A 390 15.10 -11.33 -4.72
C LEU A 390 15.32 -11.89 -3.30
N GLY A 391 15.75 -11.06 -2.36
CA GLY A 391 16.05 -11.55 -1.01
C GLY A 391 14.80 -12.05 -0.28
N TRP A 392 13.66 -11.37 -0.47
CA TRP A 392 12.37 -11.79 0.08
C TRP A 392 11.82 -13.05 -0.60
N ALA A 393 12.11 -13.25 -1.89
CA ALA A 393 11.80 -14.52 -2.56
C ALA A 393 12.59 -15.69 -1.95
N LEU A 394 13.86 -15.47 -1.60
CA LEU A 394 14.71 -16.49 -0.97
C LEU A 394 14.28 -16.80 0.45
N ASP A 395 13.87 -15.79 1.22
CA ASP A 395 13.29 -15.92 2.55
C ASP A 395 11.98 -16.73 2.52
N ALA A 396 11.08 -16.39 1.59
CA ALA A 396 9.82 -17.12 1.39
C ALA A 396 10.01 -18.50 0.74
N GLY A 397 11.16 -18.78 0.13
CA GLY A 397 11.40 -19.98 -0.66
C GLY A 397 10.59 -20.06 -1.96
N ASN A 398 10.09 -18.92 -2.48
CA ASN A 398 9.24 -18.89 -3.66
C ASN A 398 10.06 -18.79 -4.96
N ARG A 399 9.84 -19.75 -5.86
CA ARG A 399 10.57 -19.89 -7.13
C ARG A 399 10.30 -18.73 -8.08
N ARG A 400 9.03 -18.37 -8.30
CA ARG A 400 8.64 -17.38 -9.31
C ARG A 400 9.16 -15.99 -8.96
N MET A 401 9.00 -15.59 -7.71
CA MET A 401 9.49 -14.33 -7.18
C MET A 401 11.02 -14.24 -7.26
N ALA A 402 11.75 -15.36 -7.12
CA ALA A 402 13.20 -15.36 -7.29
C ALA A 402 13.64 -15.13 -8.75
N VAL A 403 12.90 -15.70 -9.71
CA VAL A 403 13.10 -15.41 -11.15
C VAL A 403 12.85 -13.92 -11.43
N GLU A 404 11.72 -13.39 -10.95
CA GLU A 404 11.40 -11.97 -11.08
C GLU A 404 12.45 -11.08 -10.42
N GLY A 405 13.00 -11.48 -9.27
CA GLY A 405 14.00 -10.71 -8.53
C GLY A 405 15.33 -10.59 -9.27
N ILE A 406 15.85 -11.69 -9.84
CA ILE A 406 17.08 -11.62 -10.66
C ILE A 406 16.82 -10.86 -11.97
N ALA A 407 15.66 -11.08 -12.60
CA ALA A 407 15.25 -10.28 -13.76
C ALA A 407 15.21 -8.79 -13.42
N TYR A 408 14.70 -8.44 -12.24
CA TYR A 408 14.58 -7.05 -11.80
C TYR A 408 15.95 -6.44 -11.51
N LEU A 409 16.88 -7.19 -10.92
CA LEU A 409 18.27 -6.75 -10.70
C LEU A 409 18.97 -6.41 -12.01
N ALA A 410 18.75 -7.20 -13.06
CA ALA A 410 19.30 -6.92 -14.39
C ALA A 410 18.60 -5.73 -15.06
N PHE A 411 17.26 -5.71 -15.03
CA PHE A 411 16.42 -4.69 -15.64
C PHE A 411 16.68 -3.29 -15.05
N ALA A 412 16.78 -3.19 -13.73
CA ALA A 412 16.92 -1.95 -12.98
C ALA A 412 18.35 -1.65 -12.51
N TYR A 413 19.35 -2.34 -13.04
CA TYR A 413 20.74 -2.26 -12.61
C TYR A 413 21.26 -0.82 -12.48
N VAL A 414 21.76 -0.47 -11.29
CA VAL A 414 22.48 0.79 -11.02
C VAL A 414 23.75 0.46 -10.25
N ASP A 415 24.91 0.64 -10.89
CA ASP A 415 26.19 0.25 -10.34
C ASP A 415 26.56 1.08 -9.09
N CYS A 416 26.96 0.41 -8.02
CA CYS A 416 27.53 1.03 -6.83
C CYS A 416 29.06 1.19 -6.93
N HIS A 417 29.66 0.87 -8.07
CA HIS A 417 31.06 1.03 -8.42
C HIS A 417 32.06 0.44 -7.41
N PRO A 418 31.97 -0.87 -7.07
CA PRO A 418 32.87 -1.49 -6.11
C PRO A 418 34.35 -1.43 -6.53
N GLU A 419 34.65 -1.25 -7.82
CA GLU A 419 36.01 -1.05 -8.33
C GLU A 419 36.67 0.26 -7.85
N ARG A 420 35.88 1.22 -7.36
CA ARG A 420 36.38 2.48 -6.80
C ARG A 420 36.73 2.37 -5.32
N ALA A 421 36.41 1.25 -4.69
CA ALA A 421 36.74 0.97 -3.30
C ALA A 421 38.24 1.16 -3.04
N ARG A 422 38.56 1.88 -1.97
CA ARG A 422 39.94 2.13 -1.52
C ARG A 422 40.02 1.95 0.00
N PRO A 423 41.14 1.45 0.55
CA PRO A 423 41.28 1.31 1.99
C PRO A 423 41.01 2.65 2.70
N ALA A 424 40.24 2.60 3.79
CA ALA A 424 40.10 3.74 4.68
C ALA A 424 41.44 4.11 5.34
N GLY A 425 41.57 5.35 5.82
CA GLY A 425 42.78 5.81 6.51
C GLY A 425 43.10 4.99 7.78
N ALA A 426 44.36 5.06 8.25
CA ALA A 426 44.89 4.23 9.34
C ALA A 426 44.13 4.31 10.69
N ASP A 427 43.29 5.32 10.88
CA ASP A 427 42.46 5.51 12.09
C ASP A 427 41.09 4.78 12.02
N ASP A 428 40.75 4.13 10.89
CA ASP A 428 39.48 3.39 10.71
C ASP A 428 39.66 1.89 11.00
N THR A 429 40.10 1.59 12.23
CA THR A 429 40.23 0.22 12.78
C THR A 429 38.92 -0.32 13.37
N GLY A 430 37.81 0.37 13.09
CA GLY A 430 36.64 0.37 13.95
C GLY A 430 35.51 -0.55 13.50
N LEU A 431 34.49 -0.64 14.36
CA LEU A 431 33.20 -1.27 14.04
C LEU A 431 32.39 -0.36 13.08
N PRO A 432 31.36 -0.85 12.36
CA PRO A 432 30.60 -0.06 11.38
C PRO A 432 30.12 1.31 11.88
N ARG A 433 29.73 1.40 13.17
CA ARG A 433 29.33 2.66 13.81
C ARG A 433 30.44 3.71 13.87
N GLU A 434 31.69 3.28 14.07
CA GLU A 434 32.84 4.18 14.24
C GLU A 434 33.23 4.77 12.89
N SER A 435 33.19 3.95 11.84
CA SER A 435 33.35 4.39 10.46
C SER A 435 32.26 5.41 10.08
N LEU A 436 31.00 5.16 10.44
CA LEU A 436 29.92 6.10 10.15
C LEU A 436 30.05 7.41 10.95
N LEU A 437 30.41 7.35 12.23
CA LEU A 437 30.67 8.51 13.07
C LEU A 437 31.84 9.36 12.54
N ARG A 438 32.89 8.73 12.01
CA ARG A 438 34.00 9.42 11.34
C ARG A 438 33.51 10.21 10.13
N ILE A 439 32.70 9.58 9.28
CA ILE A 439 32.12 10.22 8.10
C ILE A 439 31.17 11.36 8.50
N ALA A 440 30.34 11.15 9.53
CA ALA A 440 29.43 12.18 10.05
C ALA A 440 30.18 13.41 10.58
N ARG A 441 31.28 13.22 11.32
CA ARG A 441 32.13 14.32 11.79
C ARG A 441 32.78 15.06 10.62
N HIS A 442 33.32 14.32 9.65
CA HIS A 442 33.89 14.94 8.45
C HIS A 442 32.85 15.76 7.70
N TRP A 443 31.61 15.26 7.57
CA TRP A 443 30.51 16.02 6.99
C TRP A 443 30.27 17.33 7.75
N GLU A 444 30.09 17.27 9.07
CA GLU A 444 29.83 18.42 9.93
C GLU A 444 30.95 19.48 9.85
N GLU A 445 32.22 19.05 9.84
CA GLU A 445 33.39 19.93 9.72
C GLU A 445 33.49 20.64 8.36
N ASN A 446 32.91 20.06 7.30
CA ASN A 446 33.02 20.54 5.92
C ASN A 446 31.69 21.10 5.36
N GLN A 447 30.67 21.26 6.21
CA GLN A 447 29.46 22.02 5.86
C GLN A 447 29.75 23.53 5.83
N PRO A 448 29.13 24.32 4.92
CA PRO A 448 28.09 23.95 3.94
C PRO A 448 28.60 23.42 2.59
N GLY A 449 29.93 23.34 2.39
CA GLY A 449 30.52 23.07 1.08
C GLY A 449 30.16 21.72 0.47
N LEU A 450 30.12 20.65 1.30
CA LEU A 450 29.76 19.30 0.83
C LEU A 450 28.30 19.22 0.34
N GLY A 451 27.36 19.78 1.12
CA GLY A 451 25.94 19.78 0.75
C GLY A 451 25.68 20.52 -0.56
N ALA A 452 26.23 21.73 -0.70
CA ALA A 452 26.07 22.53 -1.92
C ALA A 452 26.61 21.82 -3.18
N ARG A 453 27.77 21.14 -3.07
CA ARG A 453 28.35 20.38 -4.18
C ARG A 453 27.49 19.18 -4.59
N ILE A 454 26.83 18.54 -3.62
CA ILE A 454 25.89 17.44 -3.89
C ILE A 454 24.65 17.96 -4.63
N GLU A 455 24.07 19.09 -4.19
CA GLU A 455 22.95 19.71 -4.91
C GLU A 455 23.32 20.09 -6.34
N GLU A 456 24.51 20.67 -6.55
CA GLU A 456 25.03 20.98 -7.89
C GLU A 456 25.17 19.72 -8.75
N LEU A 457 25.71 18.63 -8.19
CA LEU A 457 25.89 17.37 -8.90
C LEU A 457 24.57 16.73 -9.35
N VAL A 458 23.54 16.82 -8.50
CA VAL A 458 22.21 16.24 -8.74
C VAL A 458 21.39 17.06 -9.73
N ALA A 459 21.61 18.39 -9.79
CA ALA A 459 20.96 19.25 -10.78
C ALA A 459 21.45 18.97 -12.23
N GLY A 460 22.63 18.38 -12.38
CA GLY A 460 23.20 18.01 -13.68
C GLY A 460 22.58 16.74 -14.29
N ARG A 461 22.87 16.49 -15.58
CA ARG A 461 22.53 15.25 -16.31
C ARG A 461 23.72 14.30 -16.35
N SER A 462 23.48 13.00 -16.28
CA SER A 462 24.47 11.95 -16.56
C SER A 462 24.14 11.20 -17.84
N PRO A 463 25.10 10.93 -18.75
CA PRO A 463 24.88 10.05 -19.89
C PRO A 463 24.80 8.57 -19.48
N ASP A 464 25.35 8.21 -18.32
CA ASP A 464 25.48 6.81 -17.86
C ASP A 464 24.28 6.37 -16.98
N ILE A 465 23.34 7.28 -16.71
CA ILE A 465 22.13 7.00 -15.92
C ILE A 465 20.93 7.07 -16.85
N HIS A 466 20.04 6.08 -16.74
CA HIS A 466 18.83 6.05 -17.54
C HIS A 466 18.02 7.36 -17.38
N PRO A 467 17.68 8.07 -18.46
CA PRO A 467 17.14 9.43 -18.40
C PRO A 467 15.81 9.51 -17.64
N GLU A 468 14.97 8.48 -17.73
CA GLU A 468 13.69 8.42 -17.02
C GLU A 468 13.83 8.36 -15.48
N LEU A 469 15.00 8.01 -14.93
CA LEU A 469 15.18 8.06 -13.48
C LEU A 469 15.05 9.50 -12.95
N MET A 470 15.34 10.51 -13.77
CA MET A 470 15.14 11.93 -13.40
C MET A 470 13.69 12.22 -12.98
N ARG A 471 12.71 11.50 -13.54
CA ARG A 471 11.28 11.62 -13.16
C ARG A 471 11.05 11.23 -11.71
N SER A 472 11.73 10.19 -11.23
CA SER A 472 11.66 9.76 -9.82
C SER A 472 12.25 10.81 -8.86
N GLY A 473 13.26 11.56 -9.31
CA GLY A 473 14.03 12.48 -8.47
C GLY A 473 14.96 11.74 -7.52
N LEU A 474 14.41 10.92 -6.61
CA LEU A 474 15.16 10.24 -5.57
C LEU A 474 16.06 9.12 -6.10
N GLN A 475 15.54 8.24 -6.96
CA GLN A 475 16.35 7.17 -7.58
C GLN A 475 17.50 7.75 -8.40
N TYR A 476 17.22 8.82 -9.15
CA TYR A 476 18.26 9.54 -9.89
C TYR A 476 19.31 10.12 -8.96
N ARG A 477 18.89 10.75 -7.87
CA ARG A 477 19.78 11.35 -6.87
C ARG A 477 20.76 10.33 -6.28
N ILE A 478 20.29 9.13 -5.95
CA ILE A 478 21.13 8.02 -5.48
C ILE A 478 22.09 7.55 -6.58
N ALA A 479 21.60 7.32 -7.80
CA ALA A 479 22.43 6.91 -8.93
C ALA A 479 23.54 7.95 -9.24
N ARG A 480 23.24 9.25 -9.13
CA ARG A 480 24.22 10.34 -9.24
C ARG A 480 25.28 10.28 -8.15
N MET A 481 24.88 10.02 -6.89
CA MET A 481 25.84 9.90 -5.79
C MET A 481 26.75 8.69 -5.95
N LEU A 482 26.22 7.54 -6.37
CA LEU A 482 27.05 6.37 -6.66
C LEU A 482 27.98 6.66 -7.83
N GLY A 483 27.46 7.15 -8.95
CA GLY A 483 28.25 7.38 -10.18
C GLY A 483 29.31 8.48 -10.07
N GLU A 484 29.05 9.57 -9.33
CA GLU A 484 29.90 10.78 -9.38
C GLU A 484 30.03 11.49 -8.02
N GLY A 485 29.55 10.88 -6.93
CA GLY A 485 29.54 11.46 -5.59
C GLY A 485 30.90 11.56 -4.92
N HIS A 486 30.87 11.88 -3.63
CA HIS A 486 32.08 12.20 -2.88
C HIS A 486 32.98 10.95 -2.68
N PRO A 487 34.32 11.04 -2.86
CA PRO A 487 35.23 9.89 -2.72
C PRO A 487 35.22 9.19 -1.35
N LEU A 488 34.73 9.86 -0.29
CA LEU A 488 34.57 9.26 1.04
C LEU A 488 33.62 8.06 1.04
N MET A 489 32.64 8.02 0.14
CA MET A 489 31.69 6.90 0.01
C MET A 489 32.39 5.58 -0.36
N TYR A 490 33.60 5.68 -0.91
CA TYR A 490 34.39 4.55 -1.39
C TYR A 490 35.55 4.20 -0.47
N GLU A 491 35.70 4.90 0.66
CA GLU A 491 36.62 4.48 1.72
C GLU A 491 36.05 3.24 2.40
N THR A 492 36.74 2.13 2.21
CA THR A 492 36.36 0.80 2.66
C THR A 492 37.10 0.49 3.96
N PRO A 493 36.39 0.45 5.10
CA PRO A 493 37.00 0.13 6.39
C PRO A 493 37.46 -1.33 6.46
N ALA A 494 38.41 -1.63 7.35
CA ALA A 494 38.97 -2.98 7.49
C ALA A 494 37.90 -4.03 7.84
N TRP A 495 36.88 -3.68 8.65
CA TRP A 495 35.80 -4.61 9.00
C TRP A 495 35.00 -5.11 7.79
N VAL A 496 34.91 -4.33 6.70
CA VAL A 496 34.23 -4.77 5.47
C VAL A 496 35.03 -5.87 4.77
N THR A 497 36.36 -5.78 4.81
CA THR A 497 37.26 -6.65 4.03
C THR A 497 37.86 -7.80 4.83
N GLU A 498 37.97 -7.66 6.14
CA GLU A 498 38.75 -8.58 7.00
C GLU A 498 37.87 -9.33 7.99
N GLN A 499 36.73 -8.78 8.41
CA GLN A 499 35.83 -9.42 9.37
C GLN A 499 35.10 -10.62 8.76
N ASP A 500 34.57 -11.48 9.63
CA ASP A 500 33.60 -12.48 9.23
C ASP A 500 32.32 -11.80 8.71
N PRO A 501 31.80 -12.18 7.52
CA PRO A 501 30.61 -11.55 6.95
C PRO A 501 29.37 -11.64 7.84
N GLU A 502 29.17 -12.72 8.61
CA GLU A 502 28.00 -12.83 9.49
C GLU A 502 28.06 -11.78 10.60
N GLU A 503 29.23 -11.62 11.20
CA GLU A 503 29.46 -10.57 12.20
C GLU A 503 29.24 -9.17 11.60
N SER A 504 29.66 -8.96 10.34
CA SER A 504 29.41 -7.68 9.65
C SER A 504 27.92 -7.42 9.45
N TRP A 505 27.13 -8.43 9.06
CA TRP A 505 25.69 -8.31 8.89
C TRP A 505 24.98 -7.98 10.20
N GLU A 506 25.35 -8.61 11.32
CA GLU A 506 24.78 -8.32 12.64
C GLU A 506 25.06 -6.87 13.07
N GLN A 507 26.29 -6.40 12.88
CA GLN A 507 26.69 -5.03 13.22
C GLN A 507 26.01 -4.00 12.30
N LEU A 508 25.86 -4.32 11.01
CA LEU A 508 25.13 -3.50 10.05
C LEU A 508 23.63 -3.45 10.39
N ALA A 509 23.03 -4.56 10.82
CA ALA A 509 21.63 -4.61 11.25
C ALA A 509 21.37 -3.63 12.39
N HIS A 510 22.26 -3.63 13.38
CA HIS A 510 22.20 -2.66 14.47
C HIS A 510 22.38 -1.23 13.96
N LEU A 511 23.40 -0.98 13.14
CA LEU A 511 23.72 0.35 12.62
C LEU A 511 22.56 0.98 11.86
N VAL A 512 21.96 0.27 10.90
CA VAL A 512 20.88 0.81 10.08
C VAL A 512 19.59 1.01 10.88
N THR A 513 19.36 0.19 11.92
CA THR A 513 18.24 0.38 12.84
C THR A 513 18.44 1.62 13.72
N VAL A 514 19.65 1.81 14.25
CA VAL A 514 20.01 3.03 15.00
C VAL A 514 19.91 4.27 14.13
N LEU A 515 20.40 4.20 12.90
CA LEU A 515 20.23 5.26 11.89
C LEU A 515 18.77 5.61 11.68
N TYR A 516 17.91 4.61 11.47
CA TYR A 516 16.48 4.81 11.33
C TYR A 516 15.85 5.50 12.55
N LEU A 517 16.24 5.10 13.76
CA LEU A 517 15.79 5.74 15.00
C LEU A 517 16.31 7.17 15.18
N THR A 518 17.34 7.59 14.43
CA THR A 518 17.69 9.01 14.39
C THR A 518 16.65 9.83 13.64
N GLU A 519 15.89 9.26 12.70
CA GLU A 519 14.83 9.95 11.96
C GLU A 519 13.64 8.99 11.79
N PRO A 520 12.89 8.72 12.87
CA PRO A 520 11.81 7.74 12.86
C PRO A 520 10.75 8.05 11.79
N GLY A 521 10.36 7.05 11.00
CA GLY A 521 9.41 7.21 9.91
C GLY A 521 10.05 7.64 8.57
N ASP A 522 11.36 7.88 8.51
CA ASP A 522 12.03 8.20 7.25
C ASP A 522 12.02 7.01 6.28
N PHE A 523 11.41 7.23 5.12
CA PHE A 523 11.21 6.23 4.07
C PHE A 523 12.52 5.62 3.55
N LEU A 524 13.56 6.43 3.35
CA LEU A 524 14.86 5.97 2.82
C LEU A 524 15.62 5.12 3.83
N LEU A 525 15.63 5.53 5.09
CA LEU A 525 16.30 4.79 6.15
C LEU A 525 15.59 3.45 6.44
N LEU A 526 14.26 3.40 6.31
CA LEU A 526 13.51 2.15 6.34
C LEU A 526 13.91 1.21 5.19
N HIS A 527 14.16 1.74 3.99
CA HIS A 527 14.63 0.92 2.88
C HIS A 527 15.98 0.26 3.16
N LEU A 528 16.88 0.93 3.87
CA LEU A 528 18.15 0.31 4.29
C LEU A 528 17.88 -0.95 5.15
N ILE A 529 16.94 -0.90 6.08
CA ILE A 529 16.55 -2.05 6.92
C ILE A 529 16.02 -3.21 6.06
N THR A 530 15.06 -2.94 5.17
CA THR A 530 14.42 -4.01 4.37
C THR A 530 15.37 -4.56 3.31
N ALA A 531 16.27 -3.74 2.77
CA ALA A 531 17.34 -4.17 1.87
C ALA A 531 18.46 -4.95 2.58
N LEU A 532 18.74 -4.65 3.86
CA LEU A 532 19.67 -5.46 4.68
C LEU A 532 19.18 -6.90 4.79
N HIS A 533 17.91 -7.08 5.17
CA HIS A 533 17.26 -8.39 5.24
C HIS A 533 17.48 -9.14 3.93
N ALA A 534 17.13 -8.50 2.82
CA ALA A 534 17.25 -9.08 1.50
C ALA A 534 18.70 -9.44 1.11
N MET A 535 19.65 -8.53 1.35
CA MET A 535 21.07 -8.76 1.05
C MET A 535 21.66 -9.91 1.87
N ARG A 536 21.23 -10.09 3.12
CA ARG A 536 21.64 -11.22 3.97
C ARG A 536 21.16 -12.55 3.39
N HIS A 537 19.87 -12.66 3.06
CA HIS A 537 19.32 -13.88 2.43
C HIS A 537 19.98 -14.20 1.08
N ILE A 538 20.31 -13.18 0.30
CA ILE A 538 21.09 -13.35 -0.94
C ILE A 538 22.50 -13.87 -0.62
N ALA A 539 23.20 -13.24 0.34
CA ALA A 539 24.55 -13.62 0.72
C ALA A 539 24.62 -15.07 1.23
N ASP A 540 23.64 -15.54 2.00
CA ASP A 540 23.60 -16.91 2.53
C ASP A 540 23.68 -17.99 1.44
N VAL A 541 23.18 -17.70 0.24
CA VAL A 541 23.22 -18.61 -0.91
C VAL A 541 24.57 -18.55 -1.65
N LEU A 542 25.31 -17.45 -1.51
CA LEU A 542 26.56 -17.18 -2.23
C LEU A 542 27.79 -17.83 -1.58
N PRO A 543 28.87 -18.06 -2.37
CA PRO A 543 30.19 -18.41 -1.84
C PRO A 543 30.74 -17.34 -0.90
N VAL A 544 31.61 -17.72 0.03
CA VAL A 544 32.14 -16.85 1.10
C VAL A 544 32.79 -15.58 0.54
N GLU A 545 33.50 -15.67 -0.58
CA GLU A 545 34.15 -14.52 -1.23
C GLU A 545 33.10 -13.48 -1.68
N GLU A 546 31.98 -13.93 -2.25
CA GLU A 546 30.90 -13.06 -2.69
C GLU A 546 30.06 -12.53 -1.53
N ARG A 547 29.97 -13.25 -0.40
CA ARG A 547 29.34 -12.73 0.84
C ARG A 547 30.03 -11.47 1.33
N ARG A 548 31.36 -11.48 1.36
CA ARG A 548 32.15 -10.28 1.73
C ARG A 548 31.95 -9.15 0.73
N ARG A 549 31.89 -9.47 -0.56
CA ARG A 549 31.58 -8.47 -1.58
C ARG A 549 30.18 -7.87 -1.39
N ALA A 550 29.20 -8.67 -0.97
CA ALA A 550 27.86 -8.19 -0.67
C ALA A 550 27.85 -7.19 0.50
N VAL A 551 28.62 -7.45 1.56
CA VAL A 551 28.84 -6.49 2.66
C VAL A 551 29.43 -5.18 2.14
N GLY A 552 30.45 -5.24 1.28
CA GLY A 552 31.07 -4.06 0.69
C GLY A 552 30.13 -3.26 -0.20
N CYS A 553 29.40 -3.91 -1.10
CA CYS A 553 28.37 -3.28 -1.92
C CYS A 553 27.29 -2.61 -1.04
N TYR A 554 26.83 -3.31 0.00
CA TYR A 554 25.83 -2.78 0.92
C TYR A 554 26.33 -1.54 1.68
N TRP A 555 27.57 -1.57 2.20
CA TRP A 555 28.20 -0.42 2.84
C TRP A 555 28.28 0.80 1.92
N THR A 556 28.79 0.63 0.70
CA THR A 556 28.89 1.71 -0.28
C THR A 556 27.51 2.28 -0.63
N GLY A 557 26.48 1.44 -0.79
CA GLY A 557 25.15 1.95 -1.08
C GLY A 557 24.44 2.58 0.12
N ILE A 558 24.70 2.17 1.38
CA ILE A 558 24.28 2.97 2.56
C ILE A 558 24.82 4.39 2.42
N LEU A 559 26.12 4.54 2.14
CA LEU A 559 26.73 5.86 2.00
C LEU A 559 26.16 6.61 0.79
N GLY A 560 25.87 5.92 -0.32
CA GLY A 560 25.16 6.50 -1.46
C GLY A 560 23.80 7.07 -1.10
N VAL A 561 22.98 6.31 -0.37
CA VAL A 561 21.69 6.76 0.14
C VAL A 561 21.87 7.95 1.08
N LEU A 562 22.76 7.88 2.07
CA LEU A 562 22.95 8.95 3.05
C LEU A 562 23.44 10.26 2.39
N PHE A 563 24.45 10.20 1.52
CA PHE A 563 24.92 11.39 0.79
C PHE A 563 23.83 11.96 -0.14
N SER A 564 22.99 11.09 -0.70
CA SER A 564 21.88 11.52 -1.57
C SER A 564 20.78 12.29 -0.84
N ARG A 565 20.81 12.42 0.49
CA ARG A 565 19.79 13.19 1.23
C ARG A 565 20.08 14.69 1.27
N GLY A 566 21.24 15.13 0.78
CA GLY A 566 21.69 16.54 0.86
C GLY A 566 22.07 17.01 2.28
N HIS A 567 21.86 16.16 3.27
CA HIS A 567 22.24 16.31 4.67
C HIS A 567 22.73 14.95 5.21
N PHE A 568 23.37 14.96 6.37
CA PHE A 568 23.90 13.75 7.01
C PHE A 568 23.51 13.72 8.48
N VAL A 569 23.49 12.51 9.06
CA VAL A 569 23.16 12.32 10.49
C VAL A 569 24.16 13.08 11.37
N ALA A 570 23.66 13.83 12.35
CA ALA A 570 24.50 14.54 13.30
C ALA A 570 25.24 13.55 14.23
N PRO A 571 26.57 13.67 14.43
CA PRO A 571 27.34 12.76 15.29
C PRO A 571 26.78 12.65 16.71
N ALA A 572 26.33 13.77 17.29
CA ALA A 572 25.72 13.81 18.62
C ALA A 572 24.41 13.01 18.69
N LYS A 573 23.57 13.08 17.65
CA LYS A 573 22.29 12.36 17.58
C LYS A 573 22.52 10.86 17.46
N LEU A 574 23.44 10.46 16.57
CA LEU A 574 23.82 9.06 16.40
C LEU A 574 24.37 8.46 17.70
N THR A 575 25.25 9.18 18.39
CA THR A 575 25.81 8.77 19.69
C THR A 575 24.75 8.66 20.78
N ALA A 576 23.77 9.59 20.80
CA ALA A 576 22.71 9.59 21.78
C ALA A 576 21.78 8.36 21.63
N ILE A 577 21.35 8.05 20.41
CA ILE A 577 20.51 6.86 20.15
C ILE A 577 21.30 5.58 20.47
N GLU A 578 22.57 5.49 20.06
CA GLU A 578 23.43 4.35 20.39
C GLU A 578 23.53 4.14 21.91
N GLY A 579 23.72 5.22 22.67
CA GLY A 579 23.79 5.17 24.13
C GLY A 579 22.53 4.62 24.81
N LEU A 580 21.35 4.78 24.19
CA LEU A 580 20.10 4.22 24.70
C LEU A 580 20.01 2.70 24.50
N PHE A 581 20.61 2.18 23.42
CA PHE A 581 20.34 0.82 22.95
C PHE A 581 21.55 -0.12 22.93
N ALA A 582 22.77 0.37 23.18
CA ALA A 582 24.00 -0.41 23.07
C ALA A 582 23.95 -1.76 23.83
N THR A 583 23.31 -1.79 25.00
CA THR A 583 23.17 -3.00 25.83
C THR A 583 21.72 -3.30 26.23
N ALA A 584 20.75 -2.55 25.70
CA ALA A 584 19.34 -2.72 26.06
C ALA A 584 18.78 -4.02 25.47
N THR A 585 18.24 -4.87 26.34
CA THR A 585 17.61 -6.14 25.99
C THR A 585 16.27 -6.28 26.69
N ASP A 586 15.33 -6.86 25.98
CA ASP A 586 14.01 -7.25 26.42
C ASP A 586 14.06 -8.72 26.86
N ASP A 587 13.43 -9.06 27.98
CA ASP A 587 13.17 -10.46 28.33
C ASP A 587 12.15 -11.02 27.33
N VAL A 588 12.59 -11.85 26.39
CA VAL A 588 11.77 -12.35 25.27
C VAL A 588 10.53 -13.13 25.71
N ASP A 589 10.54 -13.68 26.92
CA ASP A 589 9.43 -14.44 27.50
C ASP A 589 8.43 -13.55 28.25
N ASP A 590 8.72 -12.25 28.43
CA ASP A 590 7.80 -11.32 29.08
C ASP A 590 6.56 -11.09 28.18
N PRO A 591 5.34 -11.43 28.67
CA PRO A 591 4.11 -11.34 27.88
C PRO A 591 3.76 -9.90 27.48
N ARG A 592 4.39 -8.88 28.08
CA ARG A 592 4.23 -7.48 27.64
C ARG A 592 4.68 -7.31 26.18
N TRP A 593 5.76 -7.96 25.77
CA TRP A 593 6.34 -7.77 24.44
C TRP A 593 5.55 -8.53 23.39
N ALA A 594 5.00 -9.69 23.75
CA ALA A 594 4.02 -10.36 22.90
C ALA A 594 2.85 -9.42 22.54
N ARG A 595 2.26 -8.76 23.55
CA ARG A 595 1.16 -7.78 23.32
C ARG A 595 1.58 -6.58 22.48
N GLU A 596 2.81 -6.07 22.67
CA GLU A 596 3.32 -4.94 21.90
C GLU A 596 3.58 -5.33 20.43
N TRP A 597 4.13 -6.53 20.19
CA TRP A 597 4.26 -7.08 18.83
C TRP A 597 2.91 -7.31 18.18
N ASP A 598 1.92 -7.85 18.90
CA ASP A 598 0.55 -8.00 18.38
C ASP A 598 -0.04 -6.64 17.98
N TRP A 599 0.21 -5.59 18.78
CA TRP A 599 -0.19 -4.23 18.45
C TRP A 599 0.53 -3.69 17.20
N HIS A 600 1.84 -3.87 17.07
CA HIS A 600 2.59 -3.48 15.87
C HIS A 600 2.07 -4.19 14.62
N ILE A 601 1.78 -5.50 14.72
CA ILE A 601 1.25 -6.30 13.60
C ILE A 601 -0.14 -5.79 13.22
N ALA A 602 -1.04 -5.62 14.19
CA ALA A 602 -2.39 -5.12 13.93
C ALA A 602 -2.36 -3.76 13.23
N ARG A 603 -1.55 -2.84 13.74
CA ARG A 603 -1.37 -1.50 13.15
C ARG A 603 -0.79 -1.57 11.74
N ALA A 604 0.20 -2.43 11.50
CA ALA A 604 0.82 -2.57 10.18
C ALA A 604 -0.15 -3.08 9.11
N VAL A 605 -1.15 -3.88 9.51
CA VAL A 605 -2.23 -4.30 8.61
C VAL A 605 -3.22 -3.17 8.35
N GLU A 606 -3.48 -2.31 9.34
CA GLU A 606 -4.49 -1.25 9.27
C GLU A 606 -4.04 0.02 8.53
N GLU A 607 -2.74 0.35 8.55
CA GLU A 607 -2.23 1.59 7.93
C GLU A 607 -2.12 1.50 6.40
N GLU A 608 -2.31 0.30 5.81
CA GLU A 608 -2.30 -0.01 4.37
C GLU A 608 -1.01 0.33 3.60
N GLU A 609 -0.09 1.11 4.18
CA GLU A 609 1.26 1.37 3.71
C GLU A 609 2.14 0.11 3.77
N GLU A 610 2.50 -0.41 2.59
CA GLU A 610 3.18 -1.69 2.43
C GLU A 610 4.54 -1.80 3.12
N HIS A 611 5.20 -0.66 3.37
CA HIS A 611 6.50 -0.61 4.02
C HIS A 611 6.42 -0.99 5.50
N ASN A 612 5.28 -0.74 6.14
CA ASN A 612 5.14 -0.95 7.58
C ASN A 612 5.07 -2.43 7.95
N ALA A 613 4.35 -3.26 7.18
CA ALA A 613 4.34 -4.71 7.40
C ALA A 613 5.76 -5.31 7.25
N LYS A 614 6.50 -4.85 6.23
CA LYS A 614 7.89 -5.27 6.00
C LYS A 614 8.80 -4.89 7.16
N LEU A 615 8.69 -3.66 7.66
CA LEU A 615 9.47 -3.18 8.81
C LEU A 615 9.20 -4.03 10.05
N VAL A 616 7.92 -4.27 10.40
CA VAL A 616 7.55 -5.05 11.58
C VAL A 616 8.06 -6.49 11.47
N TYR A 617 7.93 -7.11 10.29
CA TYR A 617 8.45 -8.45 10.03
C TYR A 617 9.97 -8.53 10.27
N VAL A 618 10.75 -7.69 9.57
CA VAL A 618 12.22 -7.69 9.68
C VAL A 618 12.68 -7.37 11.10
N MET A 619 12.05 -6.39 11.75
CA MET A 619 12.41 -6.03 13.13
C MET A 619 12.10 -7.15 14.12
N ARG A 620 11.01 -7.90 13.93
CA ARG A 620 10.66 -9.04 14.79
C ARG A 620 11.66 -10.17 14.65
N GLU A 621 12.10 -10.47 13.43
CA GLU A 621 13.11 -11.49 13.17
C GLU A 621 14.47 -11.10 13.73
N LEU A 622 14.90 -9.84 13.57
CA LEU A 622 16.12 -9.32 14.19
C LEU A 622 16.04 -9.32 15.73
N TRP A 623 14.89 -8.96 16.29
CA TRP A 623 14.65 -9.00 17.74
C TRP A 623 14.79 -10.43 18.29
N ARG A 624 14.14 -11.42 17.66
CA ARG A 624 14.26 -12.83 18.05
C ARG A 624 15.67 -13.36 17.88
N GLY A 625 16.27 -13.15 16.72
CA GLY A 625 17.61 -13.66 16.39
C GLY A 625 18.71 -13.09 17.27
N SER A 626 18.51 -11.89 17.81
CA SER A 626 19.46 -11.23 18.71
C SER A 626 19.22 -11.52 20.21
N GLY A 627 18.26 -12.39 20.56
CA GLY A 627 17.91 -12.66 21.94
C GLY A 627 17.20 -11.49 22.64
N GLY A 628 16.45 -10.67 21.89
CA GLY A 628 15.58 -9.63 22.41
C GLY A 628 16.18 -8.23 22.48
N ARG A 629 17.11 -7.84 21.60
CA ARG A 629 17.68 -6.46 21.66
C ARG A 629 16.59 -5.41 21.44
N SER A 630 16.38 -4.53 22.42
CA SER A 630 15.23 -3.61 22.49
C SER A 630 15.15 -2.61 21.34
N VAL A 631 16.28 -2.36 20.66
CA VAL A 631 16.38 -1.45 19.50
C VAL A 631 15.43 -1.84 18.39
N TYR A 632 15.32 -3.15 18.11
CA TYR A 632 14.51 -3.67 17.00
C TYR A 632 13.01 -3.55 17.30
N ARG A 633 12.59 -3.92 18.52
CA ARG A 633 11.21 -3.70 18.99
C ARG A 633 10.85 -2.20 18.93
N THR A 634 11.73 -1.34 19.41
CA THR A 634 11.46 0.11 19.42
C THR A 634 11.33 0.67 18.00
N ALA A 635 12.19 0.24 17.08
CA ALA A 635 12.13 0.63 15.67
C ALA A 635 10.88 0.11 14.96
N ALA A 636 10.40 -1.08 15.31
CA ALA A 636 9.20 -1.66 14.71
C ALA A 636 7.96 -0.77 14.85
N GLY A 637 7.84 0.01 15.92
CA GLY A 637 6.72 0.92 16.14
C GLY A 637 6.81 2.27 15.42
N GLN A 638 7.94 2.57 14.79
CA GLN A 638 8.16 3.83 14.08
C GLN A 638 7.71 3.64 12.63
N PHE A 639 6.44 3.83 12.34
CA PHE A 639 5.91 3.63 10.99
C PHE A 639 6.23 4.79 10.07
N THR A 640 6.36 4.50 8.78
CA THR A 640 6.45 5.50 7.73
C THR A 640 5.06 5.75 7.13
N SER A 641 4.90 6.90 6.49
CA SER A 641 3.75 7.21 5.65
C SER A 641 4.16 7.19 4.18
N THR A 642 3.21 6.96 3.29
CA THR A 642 3.46 7.03 1.85
C THR A 642 4.04 8.39 1.48
N PRO A 643 5.24 8.45 0.86
CA PRO A 643 5.82 9.72 0.44
C PRO A 643 5.01 10.34 -0.70
N GLU A 644 4.89 11.67 -0.69
CA GLU A 644 4.29 12.39 -1.81
C GLU A 644 5.12 12.18 -3.08
N LEU A 645 4.44 11.93 -4.20
CA LEU A 645 5.10 11.82 -5.50
C LEU A 645 5.41 13.22 -6.04
N PRO A 646 6.57 13.43 -6.69
CA PRO A 646 6.83 14.68 -7.39
C PRO A 646 5.84 14.87 -8.56
N PRO A 647 5.53 16.11 -8.98
CA PRO A 647 4.56 16.41 -10.05
C PRO A 647 4.86 15.73 -11.39
N THR A 648 6.11 15.29 -11.58
CA THR A 648 6.51 14.50 -12.74
C THR A 648 5.76 13.17 -12.82
N PHE A 649 5.16 12.65 -11.74
CA PHE A 649 4.35 11.44 -11.75
C PHE A 649 2.92 11.62 -12.26
N ASP A 650 2.41 12.85 -12.36
CA ASP A 650 1.04 13.13 -12.81
C ASP A 650 0.78 12.73 -14.28
N HIS A 651 1.87 12.59 -15.06
CA HIS A 651 1.83 12.24 -16.47
C HIS A 651 2.78 11.07 -16.75
N PRO A 652 2.35 9.80 -16.61
CA PRO A 652 3.18 8.65 -16.92
C PRO A 652 3.63 8.63 -18.38
N PRO A 653 4.87 8.17 -18.65
CA PRO A 653 5.29 7.80 -20.00
C PRO A 653 4.30 6.80 -20.59
N THR A 654 3.93 7.01 -21.84
CA THR A 654 3.00 6.13 -22.56
C THR A 654 3.68 4.92 -23.22
N ASP A 655 5.01 4.89 -23.21
CA ASP A 655 5.85 3.91 -23.92
C ASP A 655 6.67 3.05 -22.94
#